data_AF-D7DHT2-F1
#
_entry.id   AF-D7DHT2-F1
#
_cell.length_a   1.000
_cell.length_b   1.000
_cell.length_c   1.000
_cell.angle_alpha   90.00
_cell.angle_beta   90.00
_cell.angle_gamma   90.00
#
_symmetry.space_group_name_H-M   'P 1'
#
loop_
_entity.id
_entity.type
_entity.pdbx_description
1 polymer ?
#
loop_
_entity_poly.entity_id
_entity_poly.type
_entity_poly.pdbx_seq_one_letter_code
_entity_poly.pdbx_strand_id
1 'polypeptide(L)'
;MPSYAQRTLINALNLVKPSQFIDYTLKIFLLFTVVCVFVPFYPAMPSAGLDSSWGLGMNQAVAQGFSIGKELIFTFGPYASIYTTIYHPSTDFMMIGGGLYLAISYWASIVVLMRGIALHWAVFCYAILVTILVTSSGRDALFFSYPLLVALSSFKIIHAENRASVVSKFDLLILVLLFSPFGLLPLIKGSIGVLCCLITILCFLFFIHNKRKYIAIACLISPLVTMILFWAASGQSLVNLPNYYLNLLPIISGYTDAMAINGFIHEVLLYIAVSLLLLLVIINERKVSGIPKVFLFLTFSICLFLSFKAGFVRHDGHAIIASDSLFQFSVLLLLFAKSERWSVKRVFVIVIISSIFFVGTTITYSKISRISIIKNKLTGNGINVSSLRGVNFYEKAIKIYKVLGVKDIFEILNITTMIELPYSRALQGVKKRIENRNWPEFEFDAALSTIRKSANFPILQGTTDIYSYNQTYLIASGNTWNPRPTFQSYSAYTPALIETNRKHLLGVHAPDNVIFSVEPIDVRMPSLEDGSSWPILLQNYKPSMMKSNFLFLVKNKNPNENREPLLISSKTHLFGEVVKIPNAGKIIFAEIKIKPTFFGRIANIFFKSSELRITLELKNGMQKQYRIIAEMTKSGLIISPLIESTTEFGLLYGNPSYLTDKIVKSFSIAPIGGISSLWRNEYDVTFKVINSPPPVDISQLYIFDGIADLTSYRITKAERCDGNIDVINGFSAIPERLSTSRLLSVNGWLTTSVDNATLPEEVFMVLSDHKGSNMFFKARSTLRPDVGMHFNKPELNKSGYAANFDVSVLDGQYILGLAVKQSEKIEICPQFKIPVTINKVAPNAEN
;
A
#
# COMPACT_ATOMS: atom_id res chain seq x y z
N MET A 1 -38.60 33.63 57.45
CA MET A 1 -37.23 33.82 56.94
C MET A 1 -36.59 32.45 56.76
N PRO A 2 -36.00 32.11 55.61
CA PRO A 2 -35.39 30.79 55.44
C PRO A 2 -34.15 30.66 56.36
N SER A 3 -33.96 29.48 56.94
CA SER A 3 -32.87 29.20 57.90
C SER A 3 -31.50 29.35 57.24
N TYR A 4 -30.46 29.63 58.03
CA TYR A 4 -29.08 29.79 57.56
C TYR A 4 -28.65 28.65 56.62
N ALA A 5 -29.03 27.41 56.94
CA ALA A 5 -28.79 26.21 56.11
C ALA A 5 -29.46 26.25 54.72
N GLN A 6 -30.67 26.82 54.60
CA GLN A 6 -31.33 27.02 53.30
C GLN A 6 -30.61 28.08 52.45
N ARG A 7 -30.07 29.14 53.07
CA ARG A 7 -29.22 30.12 52.35
C ARG A 7 -27.90 29.52 51.91
N THR A 8 -27.29 28.62 52.70
CA THR A 8 -26.05 27.93 52.30
C THR A 8 -26.32 26.95 51.15
N LEU A 9 -27.45 26.24 51.14
CA LEU A 9 -27.83 25.33 50.07
C LEU A 9 -28.20 26.07 48.77
N ILE A 10 -28.91 27.21 48.86
CA ILE A 10 -29.24 28.06 47.71
C ILE A 10 -27.99 28.76 47.15
N ASN A 11 -27.05 29.17 48.01
CA ASN A 11 -25.76 29.70 47.56
C ASN A 11 -24.84 28.61 46.99
N ALA A 12 -24.96 27.36 47.45
CA ALA A 12 -24.29 26.21 46.85
C ALA A 12 -24.90 25.82 45.48
N LEU A 13 -26.21 25.99 45.28
CA LEU A 13 -26.85 25.77 43.98
C LEU A 13 -26.59 26.92 42.98
N ASN A 14 -26.21 28.10 43.45
CA ASN A 14 -25.77 29.25 42.63
C ASN A 14 -24.26 29.20 42.25
N LEU A 15 -23.55 28.08 42.47
CA LEU A 15 -22.09 28.00 42.36
C LEU A 15 -21.51 28.09 40.94
N VAL A 16 -22.31 28.00 39.87
CA VAL A 16 -21.80 28.07 38.49
C VAL A 16 -22.65 29.02 37.66
N LYS A 17 -22.05 30.11 37.16
CA LYS A 17 -22.74 31.01 36.23
C LYS A 17 -23.18 30.22 34.98
N PRO A 18 -24.36 30.47 34.39
CA PRO A 18 -24.81 29.74 33.19
C PRO A 18 -23.78 29.72 32.05
N SER A 19 -23.03 30.82 31.90
CA SER A 19 -21.94 30.93 30.92
C SER A 19 -20.75 29.98 31.19
N GLN A 20 -20.41 29.76 32.46
CA GLN A 20 -19.37 28.81 32.86
C GLN A 20 -19.84 27.38 32.69
N PHE A 21 -21.11 27.09 33.01
CA PHE A 21 -21.69 25.77 32.81
C PHE A 21 -21.67 25.37 31.32
N ILE A 22 -22.09 26.28 30.42
CA ILE A 22 -22.05 26.05 28.97
C ILE A 22 -20.60 25.79 28.50
N ASP A 23 -19.63 26.60 28.95
CA ASP A 23 -18.22 26.42 28.57
C ASP A 23 -17.66 25.05 29.02
N TYR A 24 -17.94 24.62 30.26
CA TYR A 24 -17.54 23.29 30.73
C TYR A 24 -18.22 22.18 29.93
N THR A 25 -19.49 22.35 29.59
CA THR A 25 -20.25 21.38 28.80
C THR A 25 -19.63 21.21 27.42
N LEU A 26 -19.28 22.31 26.76
CA LEU A 26 -18.61 22.29 25.45
C LEU A 26 -17.24 21.62 25.51
N LYS A 27 -16.45 21.86 26.58
CA LYS A 27 -15.14 21.22 26.78
C LYS A 27 -15.26 19.71 27.00
N ILE A 28 -16.26 19.28 27.78
CA ILE A 28 -16.51 17.85 28.04
C ILE A 28 -17.01 17.18 26.76
N PHE A 29 -17.91 17.82 26.02
CA PHE A 29 -18.38 17.31 24.74
C PHE A 29 -17.24 17.18 23.72
N LEU A 30 -16.33 18.17 23.65
CA LEU A 30 -15.13 18.06 22.83
C LEU A 30 -14.24 16.88 23.25
N LEU A 31 -14.02 16.67 24.55
CA LEU A 31 -13.25 15.52 25.03
C LEU A 31 -13.89 14.21 24.56
N PHE A 32 -15.21 14.11 24.69
CA PHE A 32 -15.97 12.96 24.21
C PHE A 32 -15.79 12.75 22.70
N THR A 33 -15.94 13.79 21.88
CA THR A 33 -15.69 13.73 20.43
C THR A 33 -14.28 13.25 20.11
N VAL A 34 -13.25 13.86 20.72
CA VAL A 34 -11.86 13.50 20.44
C VAL A 34 -11.58 12.05 20.86
N VAL A 35 -12.15 11.58 21.97
CA VAL A 35 -12.06 10.18 22.39
C VAL A 35 -12.71 9.26 21.35
N CYS A 36 -13.90 9.58 20.83
CA CYS A 36 -14.55 8.80 19.77
C CYS A 36 -13.76 8.76 18.45
N VAL A 37 -13.01 9.82 18.14
CA VAL A 37 -12.21 9.93 16.91
C VAL A 37 -10.89 9.17 17.03
N PHE A 38 -10.16 9.35 18.13
CA PHE A 38 -8.82 8.79 18.30
C PHE A 38 -8.83 7.33 18.77
N VAL A 39 -9.75 6.98 19.68
CA VAL A 39 -9.75 5.67 20.34
C VAL A 39 -10.58 4.66 19.54
N PRO A 40 -9.97 3.62 18.95
CA PRO A 40 -10.69 2.62 18.17
C PRO A 40 -11.34 1.58 19.08
N PHE A 41 -12.38 1.97 19.84
CA PHE A 41 -13.12 1.03 20.69
C PHE A 41 -13.72 -0.14 19.90
N TYR A 42 -14.08 0.12 18.64
CA TYR A 42 -14.44 -0.86 17.63
C TYR A 42 -13.33 -0.92 16.56
N PRO A 43 -12.26 -1.69 16.80
CA PRO A 43 -11.15 -1.76 15.87
C PRO A 43 -11.51 -2.55 14.61
N ALA A 44 -10.75 -2.34 13.53
CA ALA A 44 -10.88 -3.11 12.30
C ALA A 44 -10.28 -4.52 12.49
N MET A 45 -10.92 -5.53 11.90
CA MET A 45 -10.37 -6.88 11.89
C MET A 45 -9.41 -7.07 10.70
N PRO A 46 -8.41 -7.98 10.80
CA PRO A 46 -7.49 -8.23 9.71
C PRO A 46 -8.21 -8.68 8.43
N SER A 47 -7.67 -8.26 7.29
CA SER A 47 -8.12 -8.72 5.98
C SER A 47 -6.91 -8.95 5.06
N ALA A 48 -7.12 -9.65 3.96
CA ALA A 48 -6.10 -9.83 2.93
C ALA A 48 -5.97 -8.59 2.03
N GLY A 49 -4.85 -8.49 1.31
CA GLY A 49 -4.55 -7.37 0.41
C GLY A 49 -3.45 -6.45 0.94
N LEU A 50 -2.94 -5.61 0.04
CA LEU A 50 -1.76 -4.77 0.23
C LEU A 50 -1.78 -3.98 1.55
N ASP A 51 -2.80 -3.14 1.76
CA ASP A 51 -2.82 -2.22 2.91
C ASP A 51 -3.12 -2.90 4.25
N SER A 52 -3.99 -3.91 4.26
CA SER A 52 -4.32 -4.62 5.51
C SER A 52 -3.18 -5.54 5.98
N SER A 53 -2.40 -6.07 5.04
CA SER A 53 -1.37 -7.07 5.34
C SER A 53 -0.14 -6.52 6.04
N TRP A 54 0.36 -5.34 5.62
CA TRP A 54 1.45 -4.70 6.37
C TRP A 54 0.99 -4.27 7.77
N GLY A 55 -0.28 -3.85 7.91
CA GLY A 55 -0.82 -3.42 9.20
C GLY A 55 -0.90 -4.55 10.22
N LEU A 56 -1.39 -5.74 9.81
CA LEU A 56 -1.32 -6.94 10.64
C LEU A 56 0.14 -7.38 10.86
N GLY A 57 0.98 -7.34 9.83
CA GLY A 57 2.39 -7.70 9.92
C GLY A 57 3.15 -6.90 10.99
N MET A 58 2.91 -5.59 11.09
CA MET A 58 3.49 -4.77 12.15
C MET A 58 3.04 -5.21 13.55
N ASN A 59 1.75 -5.48 13.73
CA ASN A 59 1.22 -5.94 15.01
C ASN A 59 1.77 -7.33 15.40
N GLN A 60 1.81 -8.24 14.44
CA GLN A 60 2.38 -9.58 14.62
C GLN A 60 3.87 -9.50 14.97
N ALA A 61 4.61 -8.56 14.39
CA ALA A 61 6.02 -8.41 14.66
C ALA A 61 6.30 -7.99 16.11
N VAL A 62 5.51 -7.03 16.61
CA VAL A 62 5.54 -6.63 18.02
C VAL A 62 5.12 -7.79 18.93
N ALA A 63 4.08 -8.54 18.55
CA ALA A 63 3.60 -9.69 19.32
C ALA A 63 4.65 -10.81 19.45
N GLN A 64 5.48 -11.01 18.42
CA GLN A 64 6.58 -11.97 18.43
C GLN A 64 7.87 -11.44 19.07
N GLY A 65 7.90 -10.17 19.49
CA GLY A 65 9.06 -9.57 20.12
C GLY A 65 10.18 -9.18 19.16
N PHE A 66 9.92 -9.07 17.85
CA PHE A 66 10.93 -8.61 16.90
C PHE A 66 11.41 -7.19 17.23
N SER A 67 12.70 -6.95 17.05
CA SER A 67 13.29 -5.63 17.18
C SER A 67 12.89 -4.76 15.98
N ILE A 68 11.92 -3.88 16.19
CA ILE A 68 11.49 -2.89 15.20
C ILE A 68 12.66 -1.97 14.87
N GLY A 69 12.88 -1.73 13.58
CA GLY A 69 14.01 -0.98 13.07
C GLY A 69 15.31 -1.76 12.90
N LYS A 70 15.35 -3.05 13.22
CA LYS A 70 16.53 -3.91 12.99
C LYS A 70 16.15 -5.23 12.33
N GLU A 71 15.33 -6.02 13.00
CA GLU A 71 14.81 -7.30 12.49
C GLU A 71 13.60 -7.10 11.58
N LEU A 72 12.86 -6.00 11.79
CA LEU A 72 11.80 -5.57 10.89
C LEU A 72 11.89 -4.06 10.66
N ILE A 73 12.12 -3.65 9.41
CA ILE A 73 12.37 -2.28 8.97
C ILE A 73 11.20 -1.82 8.10
N PHE A 74 10.45 -0.83 8.58
CA PHE A 74 9.30 -0.25 7.87
C PHE A 74 9.08 1.22 8.28
N THR A 75 8.18 1.92 7.60
CA THR A 75 7.86 3.34 7.87
C THR A 75 7.16 3.56 9.22
N PHE A 76 6.64 2.51 9.83
CA PHE A 76 5.90 2.54 11.09
C PHE A 76 6.71 1.91 12.23
N GLY A 77 6.46 2.36 13.45
CA GLY A 77 7.08 1.84 14.66
C GLY A 77 6.18 0.86 15.42
N PRO A 78 6.53 0.51 16.67
CA PRO A 78 5.78 -0.48 17.45
C PRO A 78 4.34 -0.07 17.81
N TYR A 79 3.98 1.21 17.68
CA TYR A 79 2.63 1.72 17.92
C TYR A 79 1.80 1.88 16.64
N ALA A 80 2.15 1.14 15.56
CA ALA A 80 1.44 1.19 14.28
C ALA A 80 -0.08 0.97 14.41
N SER A 81 -0.54 0.16 15.37
CA SER A 81 -1.97 -0.10 15.63
C SER A 81 -2.79 1.16 15.91
N ILE A 82 -2.20 2.20 16.51
CA ILE A 82 -2.87 3.49 16.73
C ILE A 82 -3.23 4.16 15.39
N TYR A 83 -2.40 3.95 14.36
CA TYR A 83 -2.67 4.46 13.01
C TYR A 83 -3.57 3.52 12.21
N THR A 84 -3.28 2.22 12.20
CA THR A 84 -4.00 1.26 11.34
C THR A 84 -5.39 0.94 11.88
N THR A 85 -5.60 1.05 13.19
CA THR A 85 -6.80 0.57 13.91
C THR A 85 -7.08 -0.91 13.76
N ILE A 86 -6.13 -1.68 13.21
CA ILE A 86 -6.25 -3.12 13.04
C ILE A 86 -6.00 -3.78 14.39
N TYR A 87 -6.97 -4.57 14.84
CA TYR A 87 -6.90 -5.30 16.08
C TYR A 87 -5.88 -6.44 16.01
N HIS A 88 -5.15 -6.61 17.10
CA HIS A 88 -4.37 -7.79 17.41
C HIS A 88 -4.36 -7.95 18.95
N PRO A 89 -4.60 -9.14 19.53
CA PRO A 89 -4.70 -9.31 20.98
C PRO A 89 -3.51 -8.72 21.75
N SER A 90 -2.29 -8.97 21.29
CA SER A 90 -1.05 -8.48 21.94
C SER A 90 -0.82 -6.96 21.87
N THR A 91 -1.45 -6.23 20.94
CA THR A 91 -1.24 -4.78 20.76
C THR A 91 -2.48 -3.92 21.01
N ASP A 92 -3.62 -4.53 21.38
CA ASP A 92 -4.88 -3.81 21.66
C ASP A 92 -4.74 -2.82 22.82
N PHE A 93 -4.03 -3.20 23.90
CA PHE A 93 -3.78 -2.29 25.02
C PHE A 93 -2.97 -1.06 24.60
N MET A 94 -1.93 -1.25 23.79
CA MET A 94 -1.13 -0.15 23.23
C MET A 94 -1.97 0.75 22.33
N MET A 95 -2.86 0.16 21.53
CA MET A 95 -3.76 0.87 20.62
C MET A 95 -4.77 1.74 21.37
N ILE A 96 -5.50 1.16 22.33
CA ILE A 96 -6.52 1.87 23.11
C ILE A 96 -5.87 2.89 24.05
N GLY A 97 -4.85 2.49 24.81
CA GLY A 97 -4.16 3.35 25.76
C GLY A 97 -3.45 4.51 25.07
N GLY A 98 -2.73 4.24 23.99
CA GLY A 98 -2.06 5.28 23.20
C GLY A 98 -3.06 6.20 22.48
N GLY A 99 -4.16 5.65 21.96
CA GLY A 99 -5.27 6.44 21.41
C GLY A 99 -5.90 7.38 22.45
N LEU A 100 -6.14 6.90 23.67
CA LEU A 100 -6.71 7.69 24.76
C LEU A 100 -5.76 8.78 25.22
N TYR A 101 -4.48 8.45 25.34
CA TYR A 101 -3.42 9.42 25.66
C TYR A 101 -3.38 10.54 24.61
N LEU A 102 -3.35 10.21 23.32
CA LEU A 102 -3.39 11.21 22.24
C LEU A 102 -4.68 12.04 22.30
N ALA A 103 -5.83 11.40 22.57
CA ALA A 103 -7.11 12.10 22.67
C ALA A 103 -7.10 13.17 23.77
N ILE A 104 -6.63 12.81 24.97
CA ILE A 104 -6.54 13.72 26.11
C ILE A 104 -5.54 14.84 25.83
N SER A 105 -4.37 14.52 25.26
CA SER A 105 -3.37 15.54 24.90
C SER A 105 -3.87 16.49 23.82
N TYR A 106 -4.59 15.98 22.81
CA TYR A 106 -5.17 16.77 21.73
C TYR A 106 -6.26 17.71 22.27
N TRP A 107 -7.15 17.20 23.11
CA TRP A 107 -8.15 17.99 23.83
C TRP A 107 -7.52 19.08 24.69
N ALA A 108 -6.49 18.75 25.49
CA ALA A 108 -5.80 19.72 26.33
C ALA A 108 -5.17 20.87 25.51
N SER A 109 -4.52 20.55 24.39
CA SER A 109 -3.96 21.55 23.46
C SER A 109 -5.04 22.51 22.95
N ILE A 110 -6.20 21.98 22.54
CA ILE A 110 -7.31 22.82 22.07
C ILE A 110 -7.85 23.71 23.19
N VAL A 111 -8.04 23.18 24.40
CA VAL A 111 -8.53 23.97 25.54
C VAL A 111 -7.58 25.13 25.83
N VAL A 112 -6.27 24.93 25.73
CA VAL A 112 -5.27 26.01 25.84
C VAL A 112 -5.42 27.01 24.68
N LEU A 113 -5.52 26.53 23.44
CA LEU A 113 -5.71 27.36 22.25
C LEU A 113 -7.00 28.20 22.30
N MET A 114 -8.06 27.72 22.94
CA MET A 114 -9.35 28.42 23.05
C MET A 114 -9.44 29.43 24.20
N ARG A 115 -8.47 29.49 25.12
CA ARG A 115 -8.46 30.48 26.24
C ARG A 115 -8.70 31.91 25.73
N GLY A 116 -9.61 32.66 26.34
CA GLY A 116 -9.88 34.07 25.97
C GLY A 116 -10.84 34.29 24.80
N ILE A 117 -11.40 33.24 24.22
CA ILE A 117 -12.53 33.34 23.27
C ILE A 117 -13.82 33.58 24.06
N ALA A 118 -14.62 34.57 23.65
CA ALA A 118 -15.92 34.85 24.26
C ALA A 118 -16.92 33.71 24.00
N LEU A 119 -17.82 33.42 24.95
CA LEU A 119 -18.70 32.25 24.92
C LEU A 119 -19.50 32.08 23.62
N HIS A 120 -20.07 33.16 23.08
CA HIS A 120 -20.84 33.10 21.83
C HIS A 120 -19.98 32.69 20.62
N TRP A 121 -18.69 33.06 20.60
CA TRP A 121 -17.73 32.55 19.62
C TRP A 121 -17.25 31.15 19.96
N ALA A 122 -17.15 30.80 21.25
CA ALA A 122 -16.76 29.47 21.67
C ALA A 122 -17.72 28.43 21.09
N VAL A 123 -19.04 28.63 21.17
CA VAL A 123 -20.05 27.73 20.57
C VAL A 123 -19.77 27.48 19.09
N PHE A 124 -19.57 28.55 18.30
CA PHE A 124 -19.24 28.45 16.88
C PHE A 124 -17.91 27.70 16.63
N CYS A 125 -16.87 28.04 17.40
CA CYS A 125 -15.56 27.41 17.34
C CYS A 125 -15.61 25.92 17.69
N TYR A 126 -16.41 25.52 18.68
CA TYR A 126 -16.63 24.11 19.02
C TYR A 126 -17.38 23.39 17.92
N ALA A 127 -18.43 24.00 17.35
CA ALA A 127 -19.19 23.40 16.25
C ALA A 127 -18.29 23.13 15.03
N ILE A 128 -17.47 24.10 14.60
CA ILE A 128 -16.57 23.88 13.47
C ILE A 128 -15.48 22.84 13.79
N LEU A 129 -14.98 22.82 15.02
CA LEU A 129 -13.94 21.88 15.45
C LEU A 129 -14.48 20.45 15.51
N VAL A 130 -15.67 20.25 16.06
CA VAL A 130 -16.32 18.94 16.09
C VAL A 130 -16.55 18.45 14.66
N THR A 131 -17.08 19.31 13.78
CA THR A 131 -17.28 18.95 12.37
C THR A 131 -15.99 18.47 11.72
N ILE A 132 -14.88 19.22 11.82
CA ILE A 132 -13.62 18.79 11.17
C ILE A 132 -13.06 17.49 11.74
N LEU A 133 -13.20 17.26 13.05
CA LEU A 133 -12.69 16.06 13.71
C LEU A 133 -13.46 14.81 13.29
N VAL A 134 -14.79 14.90 13.20
CA VAL A 134 -15.63 13.75 12.81
C VAL A 134 -15.63 13.50 11.31
N THR A 135 -15.42 14.54 10.49
CA THR A 135 -15.31 14.38 9.04
C THR A 135 -13.90 14.04 8.55
N SER A 136 -12.88 14.02 9.43
CA SER A 136 -11.51 13.72 9.02
C SER A 136 -11.42 12.30 8.46
N SER A 137 -10.98 12.20 7.21
CA SER A 137 -10.99 10.95 6.46
C SER A 137 -9.76 10.07 6.74
N GLY A 138 -8.73 10.61 7.42
CA GLY A 138 -7.47 9.91 7.67
C GLY A 138 -6.68 10.42 8.87
N ARG A 139 -5.94 9.51 9.53
CA ARG A 139 -5.19 9.83 10.76
C ARG A 139 -3.97 10.73 10.54
N ASP A 140 -3.42 10.78 9.33
CA ASP A 140 -2.27 11.66 9.04
C ASP A 140 -2.59 13.14 9.33
N ALA A 141 -3.76 13.63 8.92
CA ALA A 141 -4.14 15.02 9.13
C ALA A 141 -4.28 15.36 10.62
N LEU A 142 -4.89 14.45 11.40
CA LEU A 142 -4.99 14.56 12.86
C LEU A 142 -3.61 14.55 13.55
N PHE A 143 -2.69 13.71 13.08
CA PHE A 143 -1.34 13.65 13.65
C PHE A 143 -0.48 14.83 13.22
N PHE A 144 -0.68 15.41 12.04
CA PHE A 144 -0.01 16.63 11.59
C PHE A 144 -0.55 17.89 12.25
N SER A 145 -1.83 17.93 12.59
CA SER A 145 -2.43 19.08 13.30
C SER A 145 -1.97 19.16 14.75
N TYR A 146 -1.55 18.06 15.38
CA TYR A 146 -1.06 18.08 16.76
C TYR A 146 0.23 18.92 16.95
N PRO A 147 1.33 18.75 16.17
CA PRO A 147 2.48 19.64 16.28
C PRO A 147 2.15 21.11 16.04
N LEU A 148 1.24 21.42 15.10
CA LEU A 148 0.75 22.78 14.89
C LEU A 148 0.02 23.32 16.14
N LEU A 149 -0.86 22.53 16.75
CA LEU A 149 -1.55 22.88 18.00
C LEU A 149 -0.57 23.19 19.14
N VAL A 150 0.48 22.39 19.30
CA VAL A 150 1.51 22.60 20.34
C VAL A 150 2.28 23.90 20.07
N ALA A 151 2.65 24.19 18.82
CA ALA A 151 3.33 25.43 18.44
C ALA A 151 2.46 26.67 18.70
N LEU A 152 1.18 26.63 18.33
CA LEU A 152 0.22 27.72 18.59
C LEU A 152 -0.04 27.92 20.09
N SER A 153 -0.14 26.82 20.85
CA SER A 153 -0.28 26.86 22.31
C SER A 153 0.96 27.46 22.97
N SER A 154 2.15 27.10 22.47
CA SER A 154 3.44 27.64 22.91
C SER A 154 3.53 29.15 22.66
N PHE A 155 3.14 29.61 21.47
CA PHE A 155 3.05 31.04 21.17
C PHE A 155 2.16 31.76 22.19
N LYS A 156 0.98 31.21 22.43
CA LYS A 156 -0.04 31.82 23.27
C LYS A 156 0.38 31.95 24.72
N ILE A 157 0.96 30.90 25.30
CA ILE A 157 1.44 30.93 26.69
C ILE A 157 2.50 32.02 26.85
N ILE A 158 3.48 32.08 25.96
CA ILE A 158 4.55 33.10 26.01
C ILE A 158 4.02 34.51 25.78
N HIS A 159 3.12 34.71 24.80
CA HIS A 159 2.61 36.03 24.46
C HIS A 159 1.61 36.58 25.49
N ALA A 160 0.82 35.72 26.13
CA ALA A 160 -0.02 36.08 27.27
C ALA A 160 0.84 36.46 28.50
N GLU A 161 1.93 35.73 28.75
CA GLU A 161 2.87 35.97 29.83
C GLU A 161 3.80 37.17 29.61
N ASN A 162 4.03 37.65 28.39
CA ASN A 162 4.72 38.94 28.22
C ASN A 162 3.95 40.12 28.86
N ARG A 163 2.72 39.88 29.37
CA ARG A 163 1.95 40.80 30.21
C ARG A 163 2.06 40.51 31.73
N ALA A 164 2.63 39.37 32.13
CA ALA A 164 2.80 38.93 33.52
C ALA A 164 4.23 38.38 33.74
N SER A 165 5.04 39.05 34.57
CA SER A 165 6.50 38.89 34.62
C SER A 165 7.05 37.48 34.94
N VAL A 166 6.25 36.53 35.44
CA VAL A 166 6.70 35.20 35.89
C VAL A 166 5.85 34.08 35.28
N VAL A 167 6.51 33.07 34.69
CA VAL A 167 5.87 31.83 34.23
C VAL A 167 5.38 31.04 35.44
N SER A 168 4.11 30.63 35.44
CA SER A 168 3.60 29.79 36.53
C SER A 168 4.16 28.36 36.42
N LYS A 169 4.39 27.68 37.56
CA LYS A 169 4.76 26.24 37.56
C LYS A 169 3.73 25.39 36.81
N PHE A 170 2.49 25.85 36.75
CA PHE A 170 1.38 25.22 36.05
C PHE A 170 1.51 25.31 34.53
N ASP A 171 1.94 26.44 33.98
CA ASP A 171 2.16 26.59 32.53
C ASP A 171 3.36 25.76 32.05
N LEU A 172 4.40 25.63 32.88
CA LEU A 172 5.52 24.71 32.62
C LEU A 172 5.02 23.25 32.55
N LEU A 173 4.20 22.83 33.52
CA LEU A 173 3.62 21.47 33.54
C LEU A 173 2.76 21.23 32.30
N ILE A 174 1.91 22.19 31.93
CA ILE A 174 1.09 22.09 30.70
C ILE A 174 1.99 21.90 29.49
N LEU A 175 3.01 22.74 29.30
CA LEU A 175 3.89 22.63 28.14
C LEU A 175 4.63 21.28 28.10
N VAL A 176 5.12 20.78 29.24
CA VAL A 176 5.72 19.43 29.31
C VAL A 176 4.75 18.37 28.80
N LEU A 177 3.48 18.42 29.21
CA LEU A 177 2.42 17.49 28.78
C LEU A 177 1.98 17.69 27.31
N LEU A 178 2.14 18.89 26.75
CA LEU A 178 1.85 19.14 25.34
C LEU A 178 2.99 18.68 24.42
N PHE A 179 4.24 18.72 24.87
CA PHE A 179 5.36 18.17 24.11
C PHE A 179 5.48 16.65 24.24
N SER A 180 4.86 16.02 25.24
CA SER A 180 5.03 14.59 25.48
C SER A 180 4.54 13.68 24.34
N PRO A 181 3.50 13.98 23.54
CA PRO A 181 3.15 13.12 22.41
C PRO A 181 4.16 13.16 21.25
N PHE A 182 5.07 14.13 21.22
CA PHE A 182 6.15 14.14 20.21
C PHE A 182 7.12 12.97 20.40
N GLY A 183 7.10 12.30 21.56
CA GLY A 183 7.81 11.03 21.75
C GLY A 183 7.06 9.80 21.24
N LEU A 184 5.71 9.83 21.22
CA LEU A 184 4.87 8.73 20.75
C LEU A 184 4.62 8.77 19.24
N LEU A 185 4.34 9.95 18.67
CA LEU A 185 4.02 10.11 17.24
C LEU A 185 5.08 9.50 16.30
N PRO A 186 6.40 9.64 16.54
CA PRO A 186 7.44 9.00 15.72
C PRO A 186 7.47 7.46 15.86
N LEU A 187 7.00 6.93 16.99
CA LEU A 187 6.89 5.48 17.23
C LEU A 187 5.60 4.89 16.67
N ILE A 188 4.62 5.74 16.31
CA ILE A 188 3.48 5.35 15.48
C ILE A 188 3.96 5.29 14.03
N LYS A 189 4.39 6.43 13.48
CA LYS A 189 4.83 6.56 12.08
C LYS A 189 6.11 7.40 12.04
N GLY A 190 7.22 6.78 11.67
CA GLY A 190 8.56 7.38 11.77
C GLY A 190 8.71 8.69 11.00
N SER A 191 8.02 8.83 9.86
CA SER A 191 8.04 10.07 9.06
C SER A 191 7.46 11.29 9.80
N ILE A 192 6.56 11.09 10.77
CA ILE A 192 6.00 12.18 11.60
C ILE A 192 7.06 12.74 12.55
N GLY A 193 8.12 11.98 12.85
CA GLY A 193 9.26 12.43 13.64
C GLY A 193 9.98 13.63 13.04
N VAL A 194 10.00 13.77 11.70
CA VAL A 194 10.57 14.95 11.03
C VAL A 194 9.78 16.21 11.42
N LEU A 195 8.45 16.16 11.37
CA LEU A 195 7.59 17.28 11.76
C LEU A 195 7.77 17.62 13.24
N CYS A 196 7.73 16.61 14.12
CA CYS A 196 7.90 16.81 15.56
C CYS A 196 9.25 17.46 15.89
N CYS A 197 10.34 16.98 15.26
CA CYS A 197 11.69 17.52 15.46
C CYS A 197 11.78 18.99 15.03
N LEU A 198 11.32 19.32 13.81
CA LEU A 198 11.36 20.69 13.29
C LEU A 198 10.55 21.66 14.16
N ILE A 199 9.35 21.25 14.60
CA ILE A 199 8.51 22.08 15.47
C ILE A 199 9.12 22.24 16.86
N THR A 200 9.72 21.19 17.43
CA THR A 200 10.45 21.29 18.70
C THR A 200 11.63 22.26 18.60
N ILE A 201 12.42 22.21 17.52
CA ILE A 201 13.52 23.14 17.29
C ILE A 201 13.01 24.58 17.19
N LEU A 202 11.93 24.83 16.43
CA LEU A 202 11.35 26.16 16.33
C LEU A 202 10.83 26.68 17.67
N CYS A 203 10.13 25.83 18.44
CA CYS A 203 9.65 26.21 19.77
C CYS A 203 10.81 26.47 20.73
N PHE A 204 11.85 25.65 20.71
CA PHE A 204 13.08 25.86 21.50
C PHE A 204 13.68 27.23 21.22
N LEU A 205 13.93 27.56 19.95
CA LEU A 205 14.48 28.85 19.53
C LEU A 205 13.57 30.02 19.95
N PHE A 206 12.26 29.85 19.82
CA PHE A 206 11.27 30.83 20.25
C PHE A 206 11.30 31.06 21.77
N PHE A 207 11.42 29.99 22.57
CA PHE A 207 11.52 30.10 24.03
C PHE A 207 12.84 30.73 24.50
N ILE A 208 13.96 30.40 23.85
CA ILE A 208 15.27 31.02 24.13
C ILE A 208 15.22 32.52 23.81
N HIS A 209 14.67 32.90 22.67
CA HIS A 209 14.51 34.31 22.29
C HIS A 209 13.69 35.09 23.34
N ASN A 210 12.62 34.49 23.87
CA ASN A 210 11.80 35.07 24.92
C ASN A 210 12.37 34.88 26.35
N LYS A 211 13.66 34.51 26.48
CA LYS A 211 14.39 34.35 27.75
C LYS A 211 13.76 33.31 28.71
N ARG A 212 13.04 32.32 28.18
CA ARG A 212 12.40 31.25 28.97
C ARG A 212 13.21 29.95 28.94
N LYS A 213 14.42 29.98 29.53
CA LYS A 213 15.38 28.86 29.48
C LYS A 213 14.83 27.51 29.99
N TYR A 214 14.06 27.52 31.07
CA TYR A 214 13.53 26.28 31.66
C TYR A 214 12.47 25.62 30.77
N ILE A 215 11.62 26.43 30.13
CA ILE A 215 10.65 25.93 29.14
C ILE A 215 11.39 25.40 27.91
N ALA A 216 12.41 26.11 27.44
CA ALA A 216 13.23 25.67 26.31
C ALA A 216 13.89 24.30 26.57
N ILE A 217 14.44 24.09 27.76
CA ILE A 217 15.00 22.78 28.14
C ILE A 217 13.90 21.73 28.23
N ALA A 218 12.77 22.06 28.87
CA ALA A 218 11.65 21.14 29.04
C ALA A 218 11.04 20.68 27.69
N CYS A 219 10.98 21.55 26.68
CA CYS A 219 10.45 21.19 25.37
C CYS A 219 11.37 20.22 24.59
N LEU A 220 12.67 20.20 24.89
CA LEU A 220 13.62 19.22 24.35
C LEU A 220 13.58 17.89 25.11
N ILE A 221 13.50 17.95 26.45
CA ILE A 221 13.56 16.74 27.30
C ILE A 221 12.26 15.94 27.22
N SER A 222 11.09 16.60 27.23
CA SER A 222 9.79 15.91 27.29
C SER A 222 9.58 14.88 26.15
N PRO A 223 9.82 15.23 24.86
CA PRO A 223 9.72 14.25 23.77
C PRO A 223 10.70 13.08 23.91
N LEU A 224 11.93 13.32 24.39
CA LEU A 224 12.96 12.28 24.53
C LEU A 224 12.60 11.28 25.64
N VAL A 225 12.21 11.79 26.81
CA VAL A 225 11.79 10.95 27.95
C VAL A 225 10.58 10.10 27.57
N THR A 226 9.57 10.72 26.95
CA THR A 226 8.36 10.01 26.57
C THR A 226 8.59 8.99 25.45
N MET A 227 9.48 9.29 24.50
CA MET A 227 9.91 8.32 23.49
C MET A 227 10.57 7.09 24.12
N ILE A 228 11.48 7.28 25.08
CA ILE A 228 12.13 6.17 25.82
C ILE A 228 11.09 5.34 26.58
N LEU A 229 10.15 6.00 27.25
CA LEU A 229 9.09 5.32 28.00
C LEU A 229 8.18 4.49 27.11
N PHE A 230 7.67 5.05 26.01
CA PHE A 230 6.83 4.31 25.07
C PHE A 230 7.62 3.21 24.35
N TRP A 231 8.88 3.45 23.98
CA TRP A 231 9.74 2.41 23.40
C TRP A 231 9.88 1.21 24.35
N ALA A 232 10.26 1.46 25.61
CA ALA A 232 10.37 0.40 26.61
C ALA A 232 9.02 -0.28 26.89
N ALA A 233 7.92 0.49 26.97
CA ALA A 233 6.57 -0.03 27.20
C ALA A 233 6.06 -0.93 26.06
N SER A 234 6.62 -0.79 24.85
CA SER A 234 6.35 -1.70 23.73
C SER A 234 7.18 -2.99 23.74
N GLY A 235 7.95 -3.24 24.80
CA GLY A 235 8.80 -4.42 24.94
C GLY A 235 10.10 -4.35 24.12
N GLN A 236 10.43 -3.19 23.53
CA GLN A 236 11.60 -3.03 22.69
C GLN A 236 12.85 -2.69 23.52
N SER A 237 13.99 -3.27 23.17
CA SER A 237 15.28 -2.97 23.82
C SER A 237 15.73 -1.54 23.54
N LEU A 238 16.11 -0.78 24.58
CA LEU A 238 16.59 0.60 24.46
C LEU A 238 17.82 0.73 23.55
N VAL A 239 18.64 -0.33 23.47
CA VAL A 239 19.83 -0.37 22.60
C VAL A 239 19.45 -0.28 21.11
N ASN A 240 18.23 -0.67 20.76
CA ASN A 240 17.76 -0.69 19.36
C ASN A 240 17.07 0.62 18.93
N LEU A 241 16.78 1.55 19.84
CA LEU A 241 16.13 2.82 19.49
C LEU A 241 16.96 3.67 18.50
N PRO A 242 18.30 3.79 18.62
CA PRO A 242 19.10 4.45 17.59
C PRO A 242 19.03 3.73 16.23
N ASN A 243 19.04 2.39 16.24
CA ASN A 243 18.94 1.59 15.01
C ASN A 243 17.62 1.82 14.28
N TYR A 244 16.52 2.02 15.01
CA TYR A 244 15.23 2.38 14.43
C TYR A 244 15.30 3.64 13.56
N TYR A 245 15.91 4.71 14.04
CA TYR A 245 16.06 5.93 13.26
C TYR A 245 17.09 5.82 12.14
N LEU A 246 18.22 5.15 12.40
CA LEU A 246 19.27 4.95 11.39
C LEU A 246 18.76 4.13 10.20
N ASN A 247 17.98 3.07 10.45
CA ASN A 247 17.42 2.21 9.41
C ASN A 247 16.12 2.77 8.79
N LEU A 248 15.56 3.84 9.36
CA LEU A 248 14.48 4.60 8.73
C LEU A 248 15.02 5.57 7.65
N LEU A 249 16.27 6.04 7.76
CA LEU A 249 16.86 6.98 6.79
C LEU A 249 16.83 6.45 5.34
N PRO A 250 17.23 5.19 5.05
CA PRO A 250 17.14 4.64 3.70
C PRO A 250 15.71 4.54 3.17
N ILE A 251 14.72 4.37 4.05
CA ILE A 251 13.30 4.38 3.66
C ILE A 251 12.89 5.80 3.25
N ILE A 252 13.18 6.81 4.09
CA ILE A 252 12.82 8.21 3.84
C ILE A 252 13.49 8.71 2.55
N SER A 253 14.77 8.41 2.34
CA SER A 253 15.51 8.89 1.17
C SER A 253 15.02 8.28 -0.15
N GLY A 254 14.61 7.00 -0.14
CA GLY A 254 14.13 6.31 -1.34
C GLY A 254 12.63 6.47 -1.61
N TYR A 255 11.85 6.93 -0.62
CA TYR A 255 10.39 6.95 -0.68
C TYR A 255 9.84 7.75 -1.87
N THR A 256 10.37 8.95 -2.12
CA THR A 256 9.79 9.84 -3.12
C THR A 256 9.87 9.25 -4.52
N ASP A 257 11.04 8.76 -4.94
CA ASP A 257 11.22 8.16 -6.26
C ASP A 257 10.42 6.87 -6.41
N ALA A 258 10.43 6.03 -5.38
CA ALA A 258 9.76 4.73 -5.41
C ALA A 258 8.23 4.86 -5.42
N MET A 259 7.67 5.75 -4.59
CA MET A 259 6.22 5.85 -4.38
C MET A 259 5.55 6.95 -5.20
N ALA A 260 6.31 7.72 -5.99
CA ALA A 260 5.75 8.77 -6.81
C ALA A 260 4.69 8.23 -7.78
N ILE A 261 3.53 8.89 -7.83
CA ILE A 261 2.48 8.66 -8.83
C ILE A 261 2.00 10.03 -9.30
N ASN A 262 1.61 10.14 -10.57
CA ASN A 262 1.02 11.35 -11.13
C ASN A 262 -0.50 11.34 -10.94
N GLY A 263 -1.03 12.48 -10.48
CA GLY A 263 -2.45 12.72 -10.34
C GLY A 263 -2.83 14.06 -10.97
N PHE A 264 -3.95 14.62 -10.54
CA PHE A 264 -4.50 15.81 -11.16
C PHE A 264 -3.76 17.10 -10.76
N ILE A 265 -3.05 17.72 -11.71
CA ILE A 265 -2.22 18.91 -11.45
C ILE A 265 -2.99 20.09 -10.83
N HIS A 266 -4.28 20.23 -11.10
CA HIS A 266 -5.10 21.31 -10.54
C HIS A 266 -5.25 21.20 -9.01
N GLU A 267 -5.18 20.00 -8.43
CA GLU A 267 -5.22 19.80 -6.97
C GLU A 267 -3.95 20.36 -6.31
N VAL A 268 -2.79 20.14 -6.96
CA VAL A 268 -1.49 20.68 -6.53
C VAL A 268 -1.51 22.21 -6.60
N LEU A 269 -1.99 22.78 -7.70
CA LEU A 269 -2.08 24.23 -7.89
C LEU A 269 -3.02 24.89 -6.87
N LEU A 270 -4.20 24.30 -6.64
CA LEU A 270 -5.16 24.79 -5.67
C LEU A 270 -4.61 24.72 -4.24
N TYR A 271 -3.96 23.62 -3.87
CA TYR A 271 -3.30 23.50 -2.57
C TYR A 271 -2.25 24.59 -2.36
N ILE A 272 -1.37 24.82 -3.34
CA ILE A 272 -0.33 25.85 -3.28
C ILE A 272 -0.97 27.24 -3.14
N ALA A 273 -1.98 27.55 -3.97
CA ALA A 273 -2.67 28.84 -3.91
C ALA A 273 -3.29 29.11 -2.54
N VAL A 274 -4.04 28.15 -1.99
CA VAL A 274 -4.68 28.30 -0.67
C VAL A 274 -3.65 28.35 0.46
N SER A 275 -2.56 27.60 0.36
CA SER A 275 -1.43 27.66 1.31
C SER A 275 -0.78 29.04 1.32
N LEU A 276 -0.53 29.63 0.14
CA LEU A 276 0.02 30.97 0.01
C LEU A 276 -0.94 32.02 0.59
N LEU A 277 -2.25 31.91 0.33
CA LEU A 277 -3.25 32.80 0.95
C LEU A 277 -3.22 32.72 2.48
N LEU A 278 -3.09 31.52 3.04
CA LEU A 278 -3.01 31.31 4.48
C LEU A 278 -1.75 31.96 5.08
N LEU A 279 -0.60 31.80 4.44
CA LEU A 279 0.65 32.45 4.84
C LEU A 279 0.60 33.98 4.69
N LEU A 280 -0.05 34.50 3.63
CA LEU A 280 -0.24 35.94 3.43
C LEU A 280 -1.11 36.57 4.52
N VAL A 281 -2.08 35.84 5.09
CA VAL A 281 -2.84 36.35 6.24
C VAL A 281 -1.94 36.54 7.45
N ILE A 282 -1.01 35.61 7.72
CA ILE A 282 -0.04 35.71 8.82
C ILE A 282 0.92 36.89 8.60
N ILE A 283 1.44 37.05 7.38
CA ILE A 283 2.36 38.16 7.03
C ILE A 283 1.66 39.52 7.22
N ASN A 284 0.43 39.64 6.75
CA ASN A 284 -0.34 40.89 6.77
C ASN A 284 -0.96 41.24 8.12
N GLU A 285 -0.90 40.34 9.10
CA GLU A 285 -1.41 40.63 10.44
C GLU A 285 -0.56 41.71 11.12
N ARG A 286 -1.20 42.79 11.55
CA ARG A 286 -0.53 43.98 12.10
C ARG A 286 -0.31 43.89 13.61
N LYS A 287 -1.09 43.06 14.31
CA LYS A 287 -1.00 42.88 15.77
C LYS A 287 0.24 42.11 16.21
N VAL A 288 0.90 41.41 15.29
CA VAL A 288 2.12 40.64 15.55
C VAL A 288 3.22 41.16 14.62
N SER A 289 4.43 41.33 15.14
CA SER A 289 5.60 41.78 14.39
C SER A 289 6.87 41.07 14.86
N GLY A 290 7.95 41.15 14.07
CA GLY A 290 9.25 40.57 14.43
C GLY A 290 9.27 39.03 14.52
N ILE A 291 10.01 38.51 15.49
CA ILE A 291 10.27 37.07 15.66
C ILE A 291 9.00 36.24 15.91
N PRO A 292 8.00 36.67 16.71
CA PRO A 292 6.74 35.95 16.83
C PRO A 292 6.02 35.75 15.48
N LYS A 293 6.08 36.72 14.56
CA LYS A 293 5.50 36.57 13.20
C LYS A 293 6.28 35.55 12.38
N VAL A 294 7.62 35.61 12.43
CA VAL A 294 8.50 34.64 11.75
C VAL A 294 8.24 33.22 12.26
N PHE A 295 8.09 33.04 13.58
CA PHE A 295 7.76 31.75 14.19
C PHE A 295 6.43 31.18 13.64
N LEU A 296 5.37 31.98 13.59
CA LEU A 296 4.08 31.55 13.03
C LEU A 296 4.21 31.20 11.54
N PHE A 297 4.86 32.06 10.75
CA PHE A 297 5.07 31.82 9.32
C PHE A 297 5.83 30.52 9.06
N LEU A 298 6.95 30.28 9.76
CA LEU A 298 7.75 29.06 9.60
C LEU A 298 7.00 27.81 10.07
N THR A 299 6.28 27.90 11.20
CA THR A 299 5.45 26.80 11.73
C THR A 299 4.43 26.34 10.69
N PHE A 300 3.64 27.27 10.14
CA PHE A 300 2.66 26.93 9.10
C PHE A 300 3.34 26.45 7.81
N SER A 301 4.44 27.07 7.40
CA SER A 301 5.17 26.68 6.18
C SER A 301 5.68 25.22 6.26
N ILE A 302 6.23 24.81 7.41
CA ILE A 302 6.70 23.43 7.63
C ILE A 302 5.53 22.45 7.61
N CYS A 303 4.44 22.76 8.33
CA CYS A 303 3.26 21.90 8.38
C CYS A 303 2.66 21.73 6.96
N LEU A 304 2.46 22.84 6.24
CA LEU A 304 1.94 22.85 4.87
C LEU A 304 2.85 22.12 3.88
N PHE A 305 4.18 22.24 4.01
CA PHE A 305 5.12 21.54 3.15
C PHE A 305 5.11 20.03 3.39
N LEU A 306 5.06 19.58 4.64
CA LEU A 306 5.05 18.15 4.95
C LEU A 306 3.71 17.49 4.60
N SER A 307 2.57 18.17 4.79
CA SER A 307 1.27 17.67 4.29
C SER A 307 1.19 17.66 2.77
N PHE A 308 1.83 18.61 2.09
CA PHE A 308 1.99 18.59 0.63
C PHE A 308 2.74 17.34 0.17
N LYS A 309 3.92 17.06 0.74
CA LYS A 309 4.70 15.86 0.40
C LYS A 309 3.92 14.57 0.70
N ALA A 310 3.23 14.52 1.84
CA ALA A 310 2.44 13.34 2.21
C ALA A 310 1.30 13.04 1.22
N GLY A 311 0.67 14.07 0.65
CA GLY A 311 -0.47 13.88 -0.24
C GLY A 311 -0.17 13.84 -1.75
N PHE A 312 0.87 14.53 -2.22
CA PHE A 312 1.10 14.70 -3.67
C PHE A 312 2.33 13.96 -4.24
N VAL A 313 3.20 13.39 -3.39
CA VAL A 313 4.26 12.49 -3.87
C VAL A 313 3.60 11.26 -4.51
N ARG A 314 2.84 10.50 -3.71
CA ARG A 314 1.96 9.44 -4.20
C ARG A 314 0.59 10.05 -4.48
N HIS A 315 0.38 10.60 -5.67
CA HIS A 315 -0.83 11.39 -5.97
C HIS A 315 -2.02 10.51 -6.38
N ASP A 316 -2.56 9.78 -5.40
CA ASP A 316 -3.77 8.98 -5.49
C ASP A 316 -4.71 9.35 -4.32
N GLY A 317 -5.35 8.37 -3.65
CA GLY A 317 -6.13 8.63 -2.44
C GLY A 317 -5.38 9.39 -1.34
N HIS A 318 -4.04 9.38 -1.36
CA HIS A 318 -3.23 10.19 -0.43
C HIS A 318 -3.45 11.70 -0.59
N ALA A 319 -3.96 12.22 -1.71
CA ALA A 319 -4.29 13.65 -1.86
C ALA A 319 -5.32 14.14 -0.82
N ILE A 320 -6.12 13.23 -0.26
CA ILE A 320 -7.01 13.52 0.88
C ILE A 320 -6.19 13.99 2.10
N ILE A 321 -4.98 13.46 2.34
CA ILE A 321 -4.11 13.87 3.45
C ILE A 321 -3.78 15.36 3.35
N ALA A 322 -3.39 15.83 2.16
CA ALA A 322 -3.04 17.23 1.94
C ALA A 322 -4.25 18.14 2.11
N SER A 323 -5.38 17.82 1.48
CA SER A 323 -6.59 18.65 1.56
C SER A 323 -7.21 18.68 2.97
N ASP A 324 -7.25 17.55 3.68
CA ASP A 324 -7.72 17.46 5.08
C ASP A 324 -6.79 18.27 6.00
N SER A 325 -5.47 18.09 5.90
CA SER A 325 -4.50 18.85 6.69
C SER A 325 -4.65 20.36 6.47
N LEU A 326 -4.79 20.80 5.21
CA LEU A 326 -4.96 22.22 4.87
C LEU A 326 -6.25 22.79 5.48
N PHE A 327 -7.34 22.02 5.48
CA PHE A 327 -8.59 22.40 6.13
C PHE A 327 -8.47 22.46 7.65
N GLN A 328 -7.81 21.48 8.28
CA GLN A 328 -7.55 21.53 9.72
C GLN A 328 -6.66 22.72 10.09
N PHE A 329 -5.59 22.99 9.34
CA PHE A 329 -4.68 24.09 9.61
C PHE A 329 -5.37 25.46 9.45
N SER A 330 -6.28 25.62 8.48
CA SER A 330 -7.05 26.86 8.31
C SER A 330 -8.02 27.09 9.47
N VAL A 331 -8.67 26.04 9.98
CA VAL A 331 -9.53 26.12 11.17
C VAL A 331 -8.70 26.42 12.43
N LEU A 332 -7.55 25.77 12.61
CA LEU A 332 -6.66 26.07 13.74
C LEU A 332 -6.15 27.51 13.71
N LEU A 333 -5.85 28.05 12.52
CA LEU A 333 -5.54 29.47 12.36
C LEU A 333 -6.75 30.35 12.72
N LEU A 334 -7.98 29.96 12.35
CA LEU A 334 -9.20 30.69 12.71
C LEU A 334 -9.39 30.77 14.23
N LEU A 335 -9.21 29.64 14.93
CA LEU A 335 -9.31 29.56 16.38
C LEU A 335 -8.24 30.46 17.05
N PHE A 336 -7.00 30.35 16.59
CA PHE A 336 -5.87 31.15 17.07
C PHE A 336 -6.07 32.66 16.82
N ALA A 337 -6.42 33.02 15.58
CA ALA A 337 -6.71 34.38 15.18
C ALA A 337 -7.83 34.97 16.04
N LYS A 338 -8.88 34.19 16.33
CA LYS A 338 -9.96 34.65 17.18
C LYS A 338 -9.53 34.84 18.63
N SER A 339 -8.76 33.92 19.20
CA SER A 339 -8.25 34.05 20.58
C SER A 339 -7.33 35.26 20.74
N GLU A 340 -6.52 35.56 19.73
CA GLU A 340 -5.63 36.74 19.70
C GLU A 340 -6.32 38.01 19.18
N ARG A 341 -7.65 37.96 18.97
CA ARG A 341 -8.49 39.09 18.53
C ARG A 341 -8.12 39.66 17.16
N TRP A 342 -7.55 38.87 16.27
CA TRP A 342 -7.28 39.25 14.87
C TRP A 342 -8.56 39.41 14.06
N SER A 343 -8.46 40.01 12.87
CA SER A 343 -9.58 40.06 11.93
C SER A 343 -9.76 38.69 11.27
N VAL A 344 -10.86 38.00 11.59
CA VAL A 344 -11.10 36.63 11.12
C VAL A 344 -11.73 36.53 9.73
N LYS A 345 -12.16 37.66 9.12
CA LYS A 345 -12.88 37.64 7.83
C LYS A 345 -12.09 36.92 6.72
N ARG A 346 -10.79 37.22 6.61
CA ARG A 346 -9.91 36.61 5.59
C ARG A 346 -9.66 35.13 5.87
N VAL A 347 -9.43 34.78 7.14
CA VAL A 347 -9.23 33.38 7.54
C VAL A 347 -10.48 32.56 7.28
N PHE A 348 -11.67 33.11 7.56
CA PHE A 348 -12.94 32.42 7.35
C PHE A 348 -13.19 32.09 5.87
N VAL A 349 -12.85 32.99 4.94
CA VAL A 349 -12.91 32.70 3.49
C VAL A 349 -11.97 31.55 3.12
N ILE A 350 -10.75 31.53 3.67
CA ILE A 350 -9.79 30.44 3.44
C ILE A 350 -10.32 29.12 3.99
N VAL A 351 -10.95 29.12 5.18
CA VAL A 351 -11.61 27.94 5.76
C VAL A 351 -12.66 27.40 4.80
N ILE A 352 -13.54 28.25 4.25
CA ILE A 352 -14.55 27.83 3.26
C ILE A 352 -13.88 27.20 2.03
N ILE A 353 -12.90 27.88 1.42
CA ILE A 353 -12.21 27.37 0.22
C ILE A 353 -11.53 26.02 0.51
N SER A 354 -10.82 25.89 1.64
CA SER A 354 -10.17 24.63 2.02
C SER A 354 -11.18 23.52 2.30
N SER A 355 -12.35 23.83 2.86
CA SER A 355 -13.42 22.85 3.08
C SER A 355 -14.02 22.32 1.78
N ILE A 356 -14.26 23.19 0.79
CA ILE A 356 -14.71 22.80 -0.56
C ILE A 356 -13.66 21.92 -1.24
N PHE A 357 -12.37 22.27 -1.12
CA PHE A 357 -11.29 21.46 -1.67
C PHE A 357 -11.21 20.07 -1.02
N PHE A 358 -11.32 19.99 0.30
CA PHE A 358 -11.35 18.72 1.04
C PHE A 358 -12.56 17.83 0.66
N VAL A 359 -13.76 18.42 0.59
CA VAL A 359 -14.96 17.69 0.17
C VAL A 359 -14.83 17.21 -1.29
N GLY A 360 -14.36 18.09 -2.18
CA GLY A 360 -14.17 17.75 -3.60
C GLY A 360 -13.18 16.60 -3.81
N THR A 361 -12.01 16.67 -3.16
CA THR A 361 -11.01 15.58 -3.23
C THR A 361 -11.53 14.28 -2.60
N THR A 362 -12.20 14.34 -1.45
CA THR A 362 -12.81 13.16 -0.82
C THR A 362 -13.86 12.50 -1.72
N ILE A 363 -14.71 13.28 -2.39
CA ILE A 363 -15.68 12.76 -3.37
C ILE A 363 -14.97 12.11 -4.57
N THR A 364 -13.93 12.76 -5.11
CA THR A 364 -13.17 12.25 -6.26
C THR A 364 -12.51 10.90 -5.93
N TYR A 365 -11.75 10.83 -4.84
CA TYR A 365 -10.98 9.62 -4.52
C TYR A 365 -11.83 8.50 -3.89
N SER A 366 -12.93 8.82 -3.21
CA SER A 366 -13.90 7.79 -2.80
C SER A 366 -14.58 7.13 -4.01
N LYS A 367 -14.92 7.90 -5.06
CA LYS A 367 -15.41 7.33 -6.33
C LYS A 367 -14.35 6.44 -7.00
N ILE A 368 -13.10 6.91 -7.09
CA ILE A 368 -11.99 6.13 -7.67
C ILE A 368 -11.73 4.84 -6.89
N SER A 369 -11.72 4.90 -5.55
CA SER A 369 -11.54 3.73 -4.69
C SER A 369 -12.68 2.72 -4.86
N ARG A 370 -13.95 3.17 -4.88
CA ARG A 370 -15.10 2.29 -5.16
C ARG A 370 -14.98 1.62 -6.54
N ILE A 371 -14.58 2.37 -7.56
CA ILE A 371 -14.27 1.85 -8.90
C ILE A 371 -13.20 0.75 -8.82
N SER A 372 -12.12 1.00 -8.08
CA SER A 372 -11.01 0.05 -7.93
C SER A 372 -11.43 -1.20 -7.16
N ILE A 373 -12.18 -1.07 -6.06
CA ILE A 373 -12.70 -2.21 -5.28
C ILE A 373 -13.66 -3.05 -6.12
N ILE A 374 -14.58 -2.39 -6.84
CA ILE A 374 -15.48 -3.08 -7.76
C ILE A 374 -14.63 -3.78 -8.82
N LYS A 375 -13.70 -3.08 -9.47
CA LYS A 375 -12.79 -3.66 -10.46
C LYS A 375 -12.07 -4.88 -9.89
N ASN A 376 -11.40 -4.79 -8.75
CA ASN A 376 -10.64 -5.88 -8.12
C ASN A 376 -11.51 -7.07 -7.74
N LYS A 377 -12.72 -6.85 -7.21
CA LYS A 377 -13.67 -7.95 -6.94
C LYS A 377 -14.20 -8.57 -8.22
N LEU A 378 -14.40 -7.77 -9.27
CA LEU A 378 -14.76 -8.27 -10.58
C LEU A 378 -13.60 -9.13 -11.14
N THR A 379 -12.35 -8.63 -11.18
CA THR A 379 -11.17 -9.40 -11.63
C THR A 379 -10.91 -10.64 -10.79
N GLY A 380 -11.07 -10.56 -9.46
CA GLY A 380 -10.90 -11.68 -8.54
C GLY A 380 -11.95 -12.80 -8.76
N ASN A 381 -13.12 -12.44 -9.29
CA ASN A 381 -14.14 -13.39 -9.74
C ASN A 381 -13.98 -13.79 -11.22
N GLY A 382 -12.82 -13.51 -11.82
CA GLY A 382 -12.51 -13.86 -13.21
C GLY A 382 -13.14 -12.95 -14.28
N ILE A 383 -13.72 -11.80 -13.91
CA ILE A 383 -14.36 -10.86 -14.84
C ILE A 383 -13.28 -10.00 -15.50
N ASN A 384 -13.18 -10.10 -16.82
CA ASN A 384 -12.31 -9.21 -17.58
C ASN A 384 -12.88 -7.77 -17.60
N VAL A 385 -12.28 -6.89 -16.80
CA VAL A 385 -12.72 -5.49 -16.65
C VAL A 385 -12.17 -4.58 -17.76
N SER A 386 -11.34 -5.11 -18.67
CA SER A 386 -10.71 -4.31 -19.74
C SER A 386 -11.68 -3.84 -20.83
N SER A 387 -12.81 -4.55 -21.00
CA SER A 387 -13.90 -4.22 -21.92
C SER A 387 -14.83 -3.10 -21.40
N LEU A 388 -14.79 -2.86 -20.09
CA LEU A 388 -15.53 -1.78 -19.43
C LEU A 388 -14.68 -0.49 -19.49
N ARG A 389 -14.72 0.23 -20.62
CA ARG A 389 -14.10 1.56 -20.80
C ARG A 389 -15.17 2.63 -21.11
N GLY A 390 -14.88 3.90 -20.78
CA GLY A 390 -15.69 5.07 -21.16
C GLY A 390 -16.35 5.83 -20.00
N VAL A 391 -16.94 6.99 -20.32
CA VAL A 391 -17.50 7.99 -19.37
C VAL A 391 -18.61 7.40 -18.46
N ASN A 392 -19.28 6.33 -18.90
CA ASN A 392 -20.33 5.63 -18.14
C ASN A 392 -19.81 4.38 -17.39
N PHE A 393 -18.50 4.22 -17.22
CA PHE A 393 -17.88 3.10 -16.49
C PHE A 393 -18.50 2.91 -15.10
N TYR A 394 -18.63 4.00 -14.35
CA TYR A 394 -19.13 3.96 -12.97
C TYR A 394 -20.58 3.49 -12.90
N GLU A 395 -21.45 3.98 -13.78
CA GLU A 395 -22.85 3.57 -13.83
C GLU A 395 -23.03 2.11 -14.27
N LYS A 396 -22.23 1.66 -15.25
CA LYS A 396 -22.20 0.25 -15.67
C LYS A 396 -21.69 -0.65 -14.54
N ALA A 397 -20.56 -0.31 -13.91
CA ALA A 397 -19.98 -1.01 -12.76
C ALA A 397 -20.95 -1.11 -11.58
N ILE A 398 -21.73 -0.07 -11.31
CA ILE A 398 -22.77 -0.08 -10.25
C ILE A 398 -23.93 -1.00 -10.61
N LYS A 399 -24.42 -1.00 -11.86
CA LYS A 399 -25.46 -1.94 -12.30
C LYS A 399 -24.99 -3.38 -12.13
N ILE A 400 -23.76 -3.68 -12.53
CA ILE A 400 -23.11 -4.99 -12.34
C ILE A 400 -23.10 -5.39 -10.87
N TYR A 401 -22.68 -4.49 -10.00
CA TYR A 401 -22.55 -4.76 -8.57
C TYR A 401 -23.89 -4.96 -7.85
N LYS A 402 -24.94 -4.26 -8.28
CA LYS A 402 -26.32 -4.43 -7.78
C LYS A 402 -26.94 -5.76 -8.20
N VAL A 403 -26.67 -6.21 -9.43
CA VAL A 403 -27.14 -7.52 -9.94
C VAL A 403 -26.49 -8.69 -9.18
N LEU A 404 -25.26 -8.51 -8.68
CA LEU A 404 -24.55 -9.48 -7.84
C LEU A 404 -25.05 -9.54 -6.37
N GLY A 405 -26.13 -8.82 -6.02
CA GLY A 405 -26.80 -8.94 -4.72
C GLY A 405 -26.11 -8.24 -3.53
N VAL A 406 -25.08 -7.43 -3.74
CA VAL A 406 -24.34 -6.77 -2.65
C VAL A 406 -24.90 -5.37 -2.39
N LYS A 407 -25.73 -5.23 -1.34
CA LYS A 407 -26.39 -3.95 -0.96
C LYS A 407 -25.47 -2.95 -0.24
N ASP A 408 -24.34 -3.38 0.32
CA ASP A 408 -23.68 -2.66 1.42
C ASP A 408 -22.60 -1.62 1.04
N ILE A 409 -22.28 -1.39 -0.24
CA ILE A 409 -21.16 -0.50 -0.60
C ILE A 409 -21.53 1.01 -0.57
N PHE A 410 -22.80 1.36 -0.48
CA PHE A 410 -23.26 2.65 -1.01
C PHE A 410 -23.47 3.79 0.00
N GLU A 411 -23.35 3.59 1.32
CA GLU A 411 -23.72 4.63 2.30
C GLU A 411 -22.62 5.65 2.67
N ILE A 412 -21.37 5.48 2.25
CA ILE A 412 -20.20 6.19 2.84
C ILE A 412 -20.01 7.66 2.35
N LEU A 413 -21.00 8.33 1.76
CA LEU A 413 -20.83 9.73 1.28
C LEU A 413 -21.88 10.70 1.82
N ASN A 414 -22.77 10.25 2.71
CA ASN A 414 -23.66 11.16 3.40
C ASN A 414 -22.89 11.83 4.56
N ILE A 415 -22.89 13.16 4.58
CA ILE A 415 -22.17 13.94 5.60
C ILE A 415 -22.69 13.62 7.01
N THR A 416 -23.98 13.27 7.12
CA THR A 416 -24.60 12.79 8.37
C THR A 416 -23.97 11.49 8.83
N THR A 417 -23.76 10.53 7.92
CA THR A 417 -23.05 9.28 8.22
C THR A 417 -21.61 9.52 8.66
N MET A 418 -20.87 10.47 8.07
CA MET A 418 -19.50 10.79 8.53
C MET A 418 -19.49 11.37 9.95
N ILE A 419 -20.48 12.20 10.29
CA ILE A 419 -20.60 12.78 11.64
C ILE A 419 -20.99 11.72 12.67
N GLU A 420 -21.90 10.81 12.32
CA GLU A 420 -22.42 9.80 13.23
C GLU A 420 -21.45 8.64 13.46
N LEU A 421 -20.62 8.30 12.46
CA LEU A 421 -19.80 7.09 12.46
C LEU A 421 -18.80 6.99 13.63
N PRO A 422 -18.04 8.04 14.00
CA PRO A 422 -17.13 7.96 15.15
C PRO A 422 -17.88 7.67 16.46
N TYR A 423 -19.03 8.30 16.67
CA TYR A 423 -19.83 8.11 17.88
C TYR A 423 -20.49 6.73 17.92
N SER A 424 -21.08 6.29 16.81
CA SER A 424 -21.74 4.98 16.73
C SER A 424 -20.73 3.84 16.92
N ARG A 425 -19.56 3.91 16.28
CA ARG A 425 -18.46 2.95 16.49
C ARG A 425 -17.94 2.96 17.92
N ALA A 426 -17.73 4.14 18.52
CA ALA A 426 -17.29 4.24 19.90
C ALA A 426 -18.31 3.62 20.86
N LEU A 427 -19.59 3.98 20.72
CA LEU A 427 -20.68 3.45 21.54
C LEU A 427 -20.82 1.93 21.38
N GLN A 428 -20.83 1.43 20.14
CA GLN A 428 -20.93 -0.01 19.84
C GLN A 428 -19.72 -0.77 20.40
N GLY A 429 -18.51 -0.24 20.23
CA GLY A 429 -17.28 -0.84 20.74
C GLY A 429 -17.25 -0.90 22.26
N VAL A 430 -17.61 0.20 22.95
CA VAL A 430 -17.71 0.24 24.41
C VAL A 430 -18.77 -0.74 24.91
N LYS A 431 -19.97 -0.72 24.31
CA LYS A 431 -21.05 -1.64 24.67
C LYS A 431 -20.60 -3.10 24.54
N LYS A 432 -20.03 -3.50 23.40
CA LYS A 432 -19.53 -4.86 23.19
C LYS A 432 -18.43 -5.22 24.19
N ARG A 433 -17.48 -4.32 24.49
CA ARG A 433 -16.39 -4.58 25.47
C ARG A 433 -16.91 -4.75 26.90
N ILE A 434 -18.03 -4.11 27.25
CA ILE A 434 -18.73 -4.29 28.54
C ILE A 434 -19.47 -5.63 28.58
N GLU A 435 -20.20 -5.96 27.51
CA GLU A 435 -21.02 -7.19 27.42
C GLU A 435 -20.15 -8.46 27.32
N ASN A 436 -19.08 -8.42 26.53
CA ASN A 436 -18.15 -9.54 26.37
C ASN A 436 -16.73 -9.01 26.15
N ARG A 437 -15.87 -9.04 27.17
CA ARG A 437 -14.49 -8.52 27.07
C ARG A 437 -13.65 -9.15 25.94
N ASN A 438 -13.96 -10.39 25.55
CA ASN A 438 -13.20 -11.17 24.57
C ASN A 438 -13.79 -11.11 23.15
N TRP A 439 -14.83 -10.31 22.90
CA TRP A 439 -15.41 -10.19 21.56
C TRP A 439 -14.40 -9.81 20.46
N PRO A 440 -13.40 -8.91 20.69
CA PRO A 440 -12.49 -8.53 19.63
C PRO A 440 -11.58 -9.69 19.22
N GLU A 441 -11.17 -10.50 20.20
CA GLU A 441 -10.37 -11.71 19.97
C GLU A 441 -11.17 -12.76 19.22
N PHE A 442 -12.43 -12.98 19.58
CA PHE A 442 -13.31 -13.88 18.83
C PHE A 442 -13.50 -13.45 17.36
N GLU A 443 -13.74 -12.15 17.10
CA GLU A 443 -13.85 -11.64 15.73
C GLU A 443 -12.53 -11.69 14.96
N PHE A 444 -11.40 -11.50 15.67
CA PHE A 444 -10.06 -11.65 15.11
C PHE A 444 -9.80 -13.10 14.67
N ASP A 445 -10.09 -14.07 15.53
CA ASP A 445 -9.95 -15.49 15.23
C ASP A 445 -10.88 -15.91 14.08
N ALA A 446 -12.10 -15.39 14.04
CA ALA A 446 -13.04 -15.60 12.93
C ALA A 446 -12.52 -15.01 11.61
N ALA A 447 -11.94 -13.81 11.65
CA ALA A 447 -11.33 -13.17 10.49
C ALA A 447 -10.12 -13.98 9.99
N LEU A 448 -9.21 -14.37 10.89
CA LEU A 448 -8.07 -15.23 10.55
C LEU A 448 -8.51 -16.59 10.02
N SER A 449 -9.55 -17.21 10.58
CA SER A 449 -10.12 -18.46 10.07
C SER A 449 -10.65 -18.31 8.64
N THR A 450 -11.31 -17.19 8.34
CA THR A 450 -11.80 -16.88 6.98
C THR A 450 -10.64 -16.72 6.01
N ILE A 451 -9.61 -15.96 6.40
CA ILE A 451 -8.39 -15.74 5.60
C ILE A 451 -7.64 -17.07 5.39
N ARG A 452 -7.52 -17.90 6.42
CA ARG A 452 -6.88 -19.22 6.37
C ARG A 452 -7.58 -20.12 5.37
N LYS A 453 -8.92 -20.16 5.37
CA LYS A 453 -9.71 -20.91 4.39
C LYS A 453 -9.51 -20.39 2.97
N SER A 454 -9.46 -19.06 2.76
CA SER A 454 -9.24 -18.49 1.43
C SER A 454 -7.82 -18.73 0.90
N ALA A 455 -6.81 -18.61 1.76
CA ALA A 455 -5.41 -18.84 1.39
C ALA A 455 -5.13 -20.33 1.14
N ASN A 456 -5.67 -21.19 2.01
CA ASN A 456 -5.50 -22.64 1.98
C ASN A 456 -4.00 -23.06 1.92
N PHE A 457 -3.15 -22.37 2.67
CA PHE A 457 -1.72 -22.70 2.76
C PHE A 457 -1.51 -23.94 3.65
N PRO A 458 -0.61 -24.87 3.25
CA PRO A 458 -0.20 -25.97 4.11
C PRO A 458 0.57 -25.44 5.34
N ILE A 459 0.58 -26.24 6.41
CA ILE A 459 1.53 -26.06 7.50
C ILE A 459 2.87 -26.63 7.05
N LEU A 460 3.91 -25.81 7.12
CA LEU A 460 5.28 -26.12 6.74
C LEU A 460 6.11 -26.38 7.99
N GLN A 461 7.08 -27.29 7.89
CA GLN A 461 8.03 -27.53 8.99
C GLN A 461 9.09 -26.43 9.01
N GLY A 462 9.41 -25.92 10.19
CA GLY A 462 10.40 -24.86 10.38
C GLY A 462 9.82 -23.46 10.19
N THR A 463 10.70 -22.49 10.01
CA THR A 463 10.37 -21.07 9.85
C THR A 463 10.02 -20.75 8.40
N THR A 464 9.17 -19.74 8.19
CA THR A 464 8.68 -19.36 6.86
C THR A 464 8.67 -17.84 6.68
N ASP A 465 9.17 -17.37 5.54
CA ASP A 465 8.92 -16.00 5.05
C ASP A 465 7.96 -16.01 3.85
N ILE A 466 7.38 -14.85 3.54
CA ILE A 466 6.53 -14.65 2.37
C ILE A 466 7.03 -13.47 1.52
N TYR A 467 7.36 -13.78 0.27
CA TYR A 467 7.71 -12.83 -0.78
C TYR A 467 6.45 -12.47 -1.59
N SER A 468 5.55 -11.75 -0.93
CA SER A 468 4.31 -11.18 -1.47
C SER A 468 3.95 -9.98 -0.58
N TYR A 469 3.00 -9.14 -0.99
CA TYR A 469 2.41 -8.17 -0.07
C TYR A 469 1.39 -8.76 0.91
N ASN A 470 1.06 -10.06 0.82
CA ASN A 470 -0.02 -10.68 1.61
C ASN A 470 0.46 -11.41 2.87
N GLN A 471 1.17 -10.74 3.79
CA GLN A 471 1.61 -11.32 5.07
C GLN A 471 0.46 -11.91 5.89
N THR A 472 -0.75 -11.37 5.77
CA THR A 472 -1.96 -11.90 6.43
C THR A 472 -2.20 -13.37 6.06
N TYR A 473 -1.92 -13.81 4.83
CA TYR A 473 -2.08 -15.22 4.47
C TYR A 473 -1.10 -16.14 5.21
N LEU A 474 0.16 -15.71 5.35
CA LEU A 474 1.15 -16.47 6.10
C LEU A 474 0.77 -16.50 7.59
N ILE A 475 0.42 -15.36 8.18
CA ILE A 475 0.07 -15.25 9.61
C ILE A 475 -1.18 -16.08 9.93
N ALA A 476 -2.25 -15.94 9.13
CA ALA A 476 -3.49 -16.69 9.31
C ALA A 476 -3.32 -18.20 9.09
N SER A 477 -2.32 -18.62 8.32
CA SER A 477 -2.08 -20.06 8.07
C SER A 477 -1.61 -20.80 9.32
N GLY A 478 -1.02 -20.10 10.30
CA GLY A 478 -0.45 -20.70 11.51
C GLY A 478 1.00 -21.16 11.34
N ASN A 479 1.65 -20.83 10.22
CA ASN A 479 3.08 -21.06 10.01
C ASN A 479 3.92 -20.13 10.88
N THR A 480 5.11 -20.59 11.29
CA THR A 480 6.05 -19.79 12.08
C THR A 480 6.70 -18.73 11.20
N TRP A 481 6.26 -17.47 11.33
CA TRP A 481 6.78 -16.36 10.55
C TRP A 481 8.21 -15.98 10.95
N ASN A 482 9.11 -15.89 9.97
CA ASN A 482 10.47 -15.37 10.08
C ASN A 482 10.72 -14.40 8.91
N PRO A 483 10.37 -13.12 9.05
CA PRO A 483 10.48 -12.15 7.97
C PRO A 483 11.92 -11.74 7.68
N ARG A 484 12.21 -11.47 6.41
CA ARG A 484 13.30 -10.56 6.04
C ARG A 484 13.08 -9.14 6.60
N PRO A 485 14.14 -8.36 6.87
CA PRO A 485 14.03 -7.06 7.51
C PRO A 485 13.07 -6.07 6.83
N THR A 486 13.23 -5.82 5.53
CA THR A 486 12.21 -5.08 4.76
C THR A 486 11.22 -6.09 4.17
N PHE A 487 10.25 -6.47 4.99
CA PHE A 487 9.33 -7.58 4.72
C PHE A 487 8.39 -7.36 3.50
N GLN A 488 8.18 -6.10 3.10
CA GLN A 488 7.46 -5.72 1.88
C GLN A 488 8.45 -5.45 0.73
N SER A 489 8.53 -6.33 -0.28
CA SER A 489 9.48 -6.19 -1.40
C SER A 489 9.40 -4.82 -2.09
N TYR A 490 8.17 -4.30 -2.29
CA TYR A 490 7.94 -3.01 -2.92
C TYR A 490 8.47 -1.82 -2.09
N SER A 491 8.74 -2.02 -0.80
CA SER A 491 9.24 -1.02 0.16
C SER A 491 10.76 -1.02 0.33
N ALA A 492 11.48 -1.96 -0.31
CA ALA A 492 12.95 -2.00 -0.31
C ALA A 492 13.53 -0.99 -1.32
N TYR A 493 13.34 0.30 -1.05
CA TYR A 493 13.57 1.38 -2.03
C TYR A 493 15.03 1.65 -2.39
N THR A 494 15.97 1.27 -1.52
CA THR A 494 17.38 1.63 -1.64
C THR A 494 18.29 0.41 -1.61
N PRO A 495 19.52 0.52 -2.14
CA PRO A 495 20.47 -0.60 -2.11
C PRO A 495 20.76 -1.13 -0.71
N ALA A 496 20.76 -0.26 0.31
CA ALA A 496 20.98 -0.66 1.69
C ALA A 496 19.86 -1.58 2.22
N LEU A 497 18.60 -1.29 1.89
CA LEU A 497 17.46 -2.13 2.30
C LEU A 497 17.47 -3.48 1.57
N ILE A 498 17.68 -3.46 0.25
CA ILE A 498 17.76 -4.68 -0.57
C ILE A 498 18.91 -5.57 -0.11
N GLU A 499 20.08 -5.00 0.18
CA GLU A 499 21.22 -5.77 0.68
C GLU A 499 20.96 -6.36 2.07
N THR A 500 20.19 -5.68 2.92
CA THR A 500 19.82 -6.21 4.25
C THR A 500 18.92 -7.44 4.10
N ASN A 501 17.96 -7.42 3.17
CA ASN A 501 17.14 -8.59 2.84
C ASN A 501 18.00 -9.73 2.26
N ARG A 502 18.92 -9.42 1.34
CA ARG A 502 19.86 -10.39 0.77
C ARG A 502 20.70 -11.08 1.85
N LYS A 503 21.26 -10.30 2.78
CA LYS A 503 22.04 -10.82 3.93
C LYS A 503 21.22 -11.70 4.85
N HIS A 504 19.94 -11.40 5.05
CA HIS A 504 19.05 -12.26 5.83
C HIS A 504 18.90 -13.64 5.20
N LEU A 505 18.67 -13.72 3.87
CA LEU A 505 18.59 -15.00 3.15
C LEU A 505 19.90 -15.80 3.13
N LEU A 506 21.04 -15.11 3.24
CA LEU A 506 22.37 -15.72 3.34
C LEU A 506 22.75 -16.11 4.77
N GLY A 507 22.05 -15.60 5.77
CA GLY A 507 22.39 -15.74 7.17
C GLY A 507 21.98 -17.09 7.77
N VAL A 508 22.49 -17.36 8.97
CA VAL A 508 22.13 -18.55 9.77
C VAL A 508 20.64 -18.60 10.14
N HIS A 509 19.99 -17.44 10.18
CA HIS A 509 18.55 -17.29 10.47
C HIS A 509 17.69 -17.17 9.21
N ALA A 510 18.22 -17.49 8.01
CA ALA A 510 17.41 -17.52 6.80
C ALA A 510 16.27 -18.55 6.93
N PRO A 511 15.05 -18.23 6.48
CA PRO A 511 13.86 -19.05 6.71
C PRO A 511 14.00 -20.44 6.08
N ASP A 512 13.39 -21.45 6.69
CA ASP A 512 13.41 -22.81 6.16
C ASP A 512 12.53 -22.95 4.91
N ASN A 513 11.51 -22.11 4.81
CA ASN A 513 10.57 -22.06 3.70
C ASN A 513 10.35 -20.62 3.21
N VAL A 514 10.10 -20.45 1.91
CA VAL A 514 9.68 -19.19 1.33
C VAL A 514 8.42 -19.40 0.51
N ILE A 515 7.36 -18.66 0.82
CA ILE A 515 6.15 -18.59 -0.01
C ILE A 515 6.32 -17.40 -0.96
N PHE A 516 6.49 -17.69 -2.25
CA PHE A 516 6.87 -16.68 -3.25
C PHE A 516 5.71 -16.38 -4.21
N SER A 517 5.48 -15.10 -4.50
CA SER A 517 4.54 -14.65 -5.50
C SER A 517 5.04 -13.38 -6.20
N VAL A 518 4.92 -13.33 -7.53
CA VAL A 518 5.30 -12.16 -8.33
C VAL A 518 4.12 -11.21 -8.41
N GLU A 519 4.13 -10.18 -7.56
CA GLU A 519 3.03 -9.20 -7.45
C GLU A 519 3.53 -7.76 -7.34
N PRO A 520 4.20 -7.23 -8.39
CA PRO A 520 4.74 -5.87 -8.35
C PRO A 520 3.62 -4.83 -8.32
N ILE A 521 3.90 -3.68 -7.71
CA ILE A 521 3.00 -2.53 -7.73
C ILE A 521 3.37 -1.54 -8.84
N ASP A 522 2.45 -0.63 -9.17
CA ASP A 522 2.70 0.55 -10.01
C ASP A 522 3.36 0.24 -11.38
N VAL A 523 3.06 -0.93 -11.96
CA VAL A 523 3.60 -1.42 -13.25
C VAL A 523 5.14 -1.46 -13.26
N ARG A 524 5.74 -1.70 -12.09
CA ARG A 524 7.19 -1.90 -11.96
C ARG A 524 7.62 -3.17 -12.66
N MET A 525 8.87 -3.18 -13.12
CA MET A 525 9.47 -4.42 -13.61
C MET A 525 9.50 -5.45 -12.47
N PRO A 526 8.97 -6.67 -12.65
CA PRO A 526 8.71 -7.55 -11.52
C PRO A 526 9.97 -7.96 -10.72
N SER A 527 11.06 -8.25 -11.40
CA SER A 527 12.36 -8.59 -10.80
C SER A 527 13.09 -7.40 -10.16
N LEU A 528 12.51 -6.20 -10.19
CA LEU A 528 13.05 -5.02 -9.51
C LEU A 528 12.80 -5.08 -8.00
N GLU A 529 11.64 -5.59 -7.58
CA GLU A 529 11.25 -5.63 -6.17
C GLU A 529 12.05 -6.69 -5.42
N ASP A 530 12.98 -6.22 -4.57
CA ASP A 530 13.96 -7.06 -3.88
C ASP A 530 14.79 -7.94 -4.83
N GLY A 531 15.26 -7.32 -5.93
CA GLY A 531 15.89 -8.04 -7.04
C GLY A 531 17.12 -8.88 -6.68
N SER A 532 17.92 -8.45 -5.70
CA SER A 532 19.08 -9.23 -5.22
C SER A 532 18.71 -10.48 -4.43
N SER A 533 17.47 -10.60 -3.95
CA SER A 533 16.99 -11.82 -3.29
C SER A 533 16.73 -12.95 -4.29
N TRP A 534 16.37 -12.64 -5.55
CA TRP A 534 15.98 -13.65 -6.54
C TRP A 534 17.09 -14.64 -6.87
N PRO A 535 18.36 -14.22 -7.12
CA PRO A 535 19.46 -15.17 -7.32
C PRO A 535 19.70 -16.10 -6.12
N ILE A 536 19.45 -15.63 -4.89
CA ILE A 536 19.63 -16.42 -3.67
C ILE A 536 18.50 -17.44 -3.54
N LEU A 537 17.25 -17.04 -3.82
CA LEU A 537 16.12 -17.96 -3.86
C LEU A 537 16.36 -19.09 -4.87
N LEU A 538 16.81 -18.77 -6.08
CA LEU A 538 17.11 -19.75 -7.13
C LEU A 538 18.23 -20.74 -6.73
N GLN A 539 19.25 -20.28 -6.00
CA GLN A 539 20.42 -21.11 -5.69
C GLN A 539 20.28 -21.90 -4.38
N ASN A 540 19.64 -21.30 -3.37
CA ASN A 540 19.64 -21.83 -1.99
C ASN A 540 18.31 -22.47 -1.60
N TYR A 541 17.27 -22.32 -2.41
CA TYR A 541 15.97 -22.94 -2.20
C TYR A 541 15.58 -23.76 -3.42
N LYS A 542 14.69 -24.73 -3.22
CA LYS A 542 14.09 -25.51 -4.29
C LYS A 542 12.57 -25.47 -4.21
N PRO A 543 11.87 -25.43 -5.35
CA PRO A 543 10.42 -25.49 -5.36
C PRO A 543 9.91 -26.86 -4.88
N SER A 544 8.82 -26.84 -4.13
CA SER A 544 8.15 -28.03 -3.59
C SER A 544 6.73 -28.19 -4.12
N MET A 545 6.01 -27.08 -4.30
CA MET A 545 4.62 -27.07 -4.77
C MET A 545 4.25 -25.69 -5.33
N MET A 546 3.33 -25.67 -6.30
CA MET A 546 2.60 -24.47 -6.73
C MET A 546 1.14 -24.58 -6.27
N LYS A 547 0.64 -23.60 -5.50
CA LYS A 547 -0.75 -23.59 -5.03
C LYS A 547 -1.30 -22.17 -4.98
N SER A 548 -2.49 -21.95 -5.54
CA SER A 548 -3.18 -20.64 -5.53
C SER A 548 -2.32 -19.46 -6.00
N ASN A 549 -1.50 -19.67 -7.04
CA ASN A 549 -0.52 -18.70 -7.58
C ASN A 549 0.68 -18.37 -6.66
N PHE A 550 0.89 -19.14 -5.59
CA PHE A 550 2.08 -19.08 -4.75
C PHE A 550 2.99 -20.28 -5.00
N LEU A 551 4.28 -20.01 -5.16
CA LEU A 551 5.33 -21.03 -5.25
C LEU A 551 5.93 -21.25 -3.86
N PHE A 552 5.87 -22.49 -3.39
CA PHE A 552 6.40 -22.90 -2.09
C PHE A 552 7.83 -23.40 -2.28
N LEU A 553 8.80 -22.67 -1.72
CA LEU A 553 10.22 -22.97 -1.79
C LEU A 553 10.70 -23.52 -0.44
N VAL A 554 11.53 -24.57 -0.47
CA VAL A 554 12.15 -25.17 0.72
C VAL A 554 13.65 -25.00 0.62
N LYS A 555 14.29 -24.61 1.72
CA LYS A 555 15.74 -24.39 1.80
C LYS A 555 16.50 -25.68 1.50
N ASN A 556 17.57 -25.58 0.71
CA ASN A 556 18.44 -26.71 0.41
C ASN A 556 19.25 -27.11 1.65
N LYS A 557 19.42 -28.43 1.89
CA LYS A 557 20.19 -28.94 3.05
C LYS A 557 21.66 -28.49 3.02
N ASN A 558 22.25 -28.51 1.83
CA ASN A 558 23.58 -27.97 1.55
C ASN A 558 23.39 -26.86 0.52
N PRO A 559 23.13 -25.60 0.92
CA PRO A 559 23.09 -24.51 -0.04
C PRO A 559 24.44 -24.48 -0.77
N ASN A 560 24.41 -24.37 -2.09
CA ASN A 560 25.64 -24.23 -2.87
C ASN A 560 26.48 -23.08 -2.30
N GLU A 561 27.81 -23.24 -2.24
CA GLU A 561 28.70 -22.12 -1.89
C GLU A 561 28.30 -20.89 -2.71
N ASN A 562 28.01 -19.79 -2.02
CA ASN A 562 27.40 -18.59 -2.60
C ASN A 562 28.16 -18.13 -3.84
N ARG A 563 27.60 -18.36 -5.03
CA ARG A 563 28.18 -17.85 -6.28
C ARG A 563 27.51 -16.54 -6.63
N GLU A 564 28.21 -15.44 -6.32
CA GLU A 564 27.86 -14.13 -6.86
C GLU A 564 27.68 -14.21 -8.38
N PRO A 565 26.70 -13.49 -8.97
CA PRO A 565 26.52 -13.48 -10.42
C PRO A 565 27.82 -13.10 -11.14
N LEU A 566 28.18 -13.87 -12.16
CA LEU A 566 29.46 -13.75 -12.87
C LEU A 566 29.41 -12.57 -13.84
N LEU A 567 30.37 -11.65 -13.75
CA LEU A 567 30.47 -10.48 -14.62
C LEU A 567 30.63 -10.88 -16.09
N ILE A 568 29.80 -10.30 -16.96
CA ILE A 568 29.92 -10.41 -18.42
C ILE A 568 30.58 -9.14 -18.99
N SER A 569 30.00 -7.99 -18.68
CA SER A 569 30.44 -6.71 -19.23
C SER A 569 29.88 -5.55 -18.42
N SER A 570 30.56 -4.41 -18.45
CA SER A 570 30.06 -3.15 -17.91
C SER A 570 30.28 -2.03 -18.93
N LYS A 571 29.23 -1.28 -19.27
CA LYS A 571 29.27 -0.21 -20.28
C LYS A 571 28.37 0.96 -19.88
N THR A 572 28.71 2.15 -20.36
CA THR A 572 27.90 3.35 -20.23
C THR A 572 27.05 3.52 -21.50
N HIS A 573 25.78 3.88 -21.31
CA HIS A 573 24.80 4.06 -22.37
C HIS A 573 24.05 5.39 -22.20
N LEU A 574 23.41 5.85 -23.27
CA LEU A 574 22.57 7.05 -23.26
C LEU A 574 21.08 6.70 -23.17
N PHE A 575 20.27 7.59 -22.60
CA PHE A 575 18.82 7.39 -22.64
C PHE A 575 18.29 7.32 -24.08
N GLY A 576 17.32 6.44 -24.29
CA GLY A 576 16.76 6.12 -25.61
C GLY A 576 17.62 5.20 -26.48
N GLU A 577 18.89 4.96 -26.12
CA GLU A 577 19.75 4.01 -26.83
C GLU A 577 19.22 2.58 -26.68
N VAL A 578 19.25 1.80 -27.77
CA VAL A 578 18.92 0.38 -27.76
C VAL A 578 20.13 -0.44 -27.30
N VAL A 579 20.08 -0.90 -26.06
CA VAL A 579 21.10 -1.74 -25.43
C VAL A 579 20.82 -3.21 -25.75
N LYS A 580 21.73 -3.87 -26.47
CA LYS A 580 21.64 -5.31 -26.75
C LYS A 580 22.01 -6.13 -25.52
N ILE A 581 21.22 -7.16 -25.22
CA ILE A 581 21.52 -8.08 -24.12
C ILE A 581 22.49 -9.17 -24.61
N PRO A 582 23.56 -9.47 -23.88
CA PRO A 582 24.51 -10.51 -24.27
C PRO A 582 23.81 -11.89 -24.33
N ASN A 583 23.97 -12.59 -25.45
CA ASN A 583 23.34 -13.89 -25.68
C ASN A 583 24.15 -14.99 -24.98
N ALA A 584 23.77 -15.36 -23.76
CA ALA A 584 24.47 -16.39 -22.99
C ALA A 584 23.70 -17.72 -22.86
N GLY A 585 22.46 -17.82 -23.37
CA GLY A 585 21.60 -18.99 -23.11
C GLY A 585 21.34 -19.25 -21.62
N LYS A 586 21.57 -18.24 -20.77
CA LYS A 586 21.53 -18.28 -19.31
C LYS A 586 20.70 -17.11 -18.78
N ILE A 587 20.41 -17.13 -17.48
CA ILE A 587 19.72 -16.05 -16.78
C ILE A 587 20.66 -14.85 -16.67
N ILE A 588 20.28 -13.72 -17.29
CA ILE A 588 21.03 -12.47 -17.28
C ILE A 588 20.49 -11.56 -16.18
N PHE A 589 21.40 -11.12 -15.32
CA PHE A 589 21.18 -10.13 -14.28
C PHE A 589 21.81 -8.81 -14.70
N ALA A 590 21.11 -7.70 -14.50
CA ALA A 590 21.60 -6.38 -14.85
C ALA A 590 21.57 -5.45 -13.64
N GLU A 591 22.71 -4.85 -13.31
CA GLU A 591 22.82 -3.71 -12.40
C GLU A 591 22.86 -2.43 -13.23
N ILE A 592 21.96 -1.50 -12.95
CA ILE A 592 21.80 -0.27 -13.74
C ILE A 592 21.93 0.94 -12.81
N LYS A 593 22.93 1.79 -13.07
CA LYS A 593 23.25 2.96 -12.25
C LYS A 593 22.81 4.23 -12.97
N ILE A 594 21.62 4.71 -12.62
CA ILE A 594 21.04 5.94 -13.15
C ILE A 594 21.22 7.05 -12.10
N LYS A 595 21.67 8.24 -12.51
CA LYS A 595 21.96 9.36 -11.60
C LYS A 595 21.09 10.58 -11.92
N PRO A 596 20.43 11.18 -10.91
CA PRO A 596 19.76 12.46 -11.11
C PRO A 596 20.79 13.59 -11.31
N THR A 597 20.40 14.66 -11.99
CA THR A 597 21.17 15.91 -12.01
C THR A 597 21.09 16.59 -10.64
N PHE A 598 21.88 17.66 -10.43
CA PHE A 598 21.76 18.48 -9.22
C PHE A 598 20.32 19.01 -9.05
N PHE A 599 19.73 19.53 -10.13
CA PHE A 599 18.33 19.96 -10.15
C PHE A 599 17.35 18.81 -9.93
N GLY A 600 17.64 17.61 -10.46
CA GLY A 600 16.87 16.39 -10.17
C GLY A 600 16.81 16.06 -8.68
N ARG A 601 17.94 16.16 -7.97
CA ARG A 601 17.99 15.94 -6.52
C ARG A 601 17.15 16.96 -5.76
N ILE A 602 17.23 18.24 -6.14
CA ILE A 602 16.41 19.30 -5.54
C ILE A 602 14.92 19.05 -5.79
N ALA A 603 14.54 18.74 -7.04
CA ALA A 603 13.16 18.44 -7.40
C ALA A 603 12.59 17.26 -6.59
N ASN A 604 13.40 16.23 -6.35
CA ASN A 604 13.01 15.07 -5.56
C ASN A 604 12.78 15.42 -4.06
N ILE A 605 13.59 16.31 -3.49
CA ILE A 605 13.38 16.81 -2.13
C ILE A 605 12.03 17.53 -2.01
N PHE A 606 11.73 18.47 -2.91
CA PHE A 606 10.54 19.32 -2.81
C PHE A 606 9.25 18.68 -3.35
N PHE A 607 9.33 17.82 -4.36
CA PHE A 607 8.15 17.20 -4.96
C PHE A 607 8.41 15.78 -5.45
N LYS A 608 8.74 15.58 -6.72
CA LYS A 608 9.04 14.27 -7.35
C LYS A 608 9.86 14.46 -8.64
N SER A 609 10.63 13.44 -9.00
CA SER A 609 11.35 13.37 -10.29
C SER A 609 10.45 12.84 -11.41
N SER A 610 10.91 13.00 -12.66
CA SER A 610 10.30 12.35 -13.83
C SER A 610 10.39 10.82 -13.71
N GLU A 611 9.33 10.11 -14.05
CA GLU A 611 9.26 8.64 -14.01
C GLU A 611 10.26 8.05 -15.00
N LEU A 612 10.99 7.00 -14.63
CA LEU A 612 11.85 6.25 -15.54
C LEU A 612 11.13 4.99 -16.02
N ARG A 613 11.18 4.75 -17.33
CA ARG A 613 10.69 3.50 -17.92
C ARG A 613 11.79 2.75 -18.65
N ILE A 614 11.69 1.43 -18.57
CA ILE A 614 12.44 0.49 -19.40
C ILE A 614 11.50 -0.12 -20.43
N THR A 615 11.91 -0.09 -21.70
CA THR A 615 11.22 -0.75 -22.81
C THR A 615 12.07 -1.94 -23.24
N LEU A 616 11.51 -3.14 -23.18
CA LEU A 616 12.15 -4.41 -23.53
C LEU A 616 11.63 -4.89 -24.89
N GLU A 617 12.51 -5.34 -25.76
CA GLU A 617 12.17 -6.07 -26.99
C GLU A 617 12.53 -7.55 -26.81
N LEU A 618 11.55 -8.44 -26.93
CA LEU A 618 11.72 -9.88 -26.83
C LEU A 618 12.22 -10.47 -28.16
N LYS A 619 12.80 -11.68 -28.13
CA LYS A 619 13.28 -12.38 -29.34
C LYS A 619 12.17 -12.61 -30.39
N ASN A 620 10.92 -12.73 -29.95
CA ASN A 620 9.76 -12.85 -30.82
C ASN A 620 9.22 -11.51 -31.36
N GLY A 621 9.90 -10.39 -31.08
CA GLY A 621 9.54 -9.05 -31.56
C GLY A 621 8.54 -8.29 -30.67
N MET A 622 7.99 -8.91 -29.62
CA MET A 622 7.10 -8.21 -28.69
C MET A 622 7.85 -7.12 -27.91
N GLN A 623 7.21 -5.97 -27.73
CA GLN A 623 7.69 -4.92 -26.85
C GLN A 623 6.90 -4.87 -25.54
N LYS A 624 7.61 -4.74 -24.43
CA LYS A 624 7.04 -4.62 -23.08
C LYS A 624 7.64 -3.39 -22.41
N GLN A 625 6.84 -2.67 -21.64
CA GLN A 625 7.29 -1.46 -20.97
C GLN A 625 6.95 -1.50 -19.49
N TYR A 626 7.92 -1.15 -18.64
CA TYR A 626 7.77 -1.13 -17.19
C TYR A 626 8.34 0.13 -16.58
N ARG A 627 7.82 0.51 -15.41
CA ARG A 627 8.44 1.50 -14.55
C ARG A 627 9.68 0.90 -13.87
N ILE A 628 10.73 1.70 -13.74
CA ILE A 628 11.92 1.37 -12.94
C ILE A 628 12.24 2.48 -11.94
N ILE A 629 12.88 2.11 -10.83
CA ILE A 629 13.31 3.04 -9.78
C ILE A 629 14.83 3.04 -9.74
N ALA A 630 15.43 4.21 -9.98
CA ALA A 630 16.89 4.35 -10.16
C ALA A 630 17.72 3.80 -9.00
N GLU A 631 17.26 3.92 -7.75
CA GLU A 631 17.96 3.36 -6.59
C GLU A 631 17.87 1.84 -6.53
N MET A 632 16.71 1.26 -6.85
CA MET A 632 16.50 -0.19 -6.81
C MET A 632 17.30 -0.91 -7.92
N THR A 633 17.44 -0.30 -9.10
CA THR A 633 18.18 -0.91 -10.21
C THR A 633 19.67 -1.07 -9.94
N LYS A 634 20.24 -0.34 -8.96
CA LYS A 634 21.65 -0.48 -8.57
C LYS A 634 21.95 -1.81 -7.89
N SER A 635 20.96 -2.41 -7.23
CA SER A 635 21.04 -3.74 -6.61
C SER A 635 20.78 -4.88 -7.60
N GLY A 636 20.39 -4.51 -8.82
CA GLY A 636 20.22 -5.38 -9.96
C GLY A 636 18.88 -6.12 -10.01
N LEU A 637 18.59 -6.63 -11.19
CA LEU A 637 17.35 -7.32 -11.53
C LEU A 637 17.60 -8.37 -12.62
N ILE A 638 16.75 -9.40 -12.70
CA ILE A 638 16.77 -10.33 -13.83
C ILE A 638 16.21 -9.61 -15.05
N ILE A 639 17.06 -9.37 -16.06
CA ILE A 639 16.70 -8.66 -17.30
C ILE A 639 16.29 -9.64 -18.40
N SER A 640 16.79 -10.89 -18.38
CA SER A 640 16.41 -11.93 -19.33
C SER A 640 16.59 -13.32 -18.72
N PRO A 641 15.63 -14.26 -18.87
CA PRO A 641 14.31 -14.07 -19.47
C PRO A 641 13.45 -13.10 -18.65
N LEU A 642 12.48 -12.46 -19.30
CA LEU A 642 11.51 -11.59 -18.66
C LEU A 642 10.51 -12.43 -17.85
N ILE A 643 10.49 -12.24 -16.53
CA ILE A 643 9.60 -12.94 -15.60
C ILE A 643 8.50 -12.00 -15.15
N GLU A 644 7.26 -12.28 -15.55
CA GLU A 644 6.04 -11.52 -15.27
C GLU A 644 5.09 -12.22 -14.29
N SER A 645 5.30 -13.50 -13.99
CA SER A 645 4.42 -14.28 -13.11
C SER A 645 5.17 -15.26 -12.20
N THR A 646 4.50 -15.69 -11.14
CA THR A 646 4.99 -16.72 -10.21
C THR A 646 5.27 -18.05 -10.94
N THR A 647 4.42 -18.40 -11.92
CA THR A 647 4.64 -19.56 -12.79
C THR A 647 5.94 -19.43 -13.57
N GLU A 648 6.19 -18.29 -14.23
CA GLU A 648 7.42 -18.07 -14.98
C GLU A 648 8.66 -18.10 -14.09
N PHE A 649 8.57 -17.62 -12.85
CA PHE A 649 9.66 -17.76 -11.88
C PHE A 649 9.94 -19.22 -11.55
N GLY A 650 8.91 -20.04 -11.32
CA GLY A 650 9.09 -21.48 -11.06
C GLY A 650 9.67 -22.24 -12.25
N LEU A 651 9.38 -21.81 -13.49
CA LEU A 651 9.98 -22.38 -14.71
C LEU A 651 11.48 -22.11 -14.83
N LEU A 652 12.07 -21.17 -14.07
CA LEU A 652 13.52 -20.98 -14.00
C LEU A 652 14.25 -22.19 -13.41
N TYR A 653 13.57 -23.01 -12.58
CA TYR A 653 14.11 -24.27 -12.05
C TYR A 653 14.04 -25.42 -13.07
N GLY A 654 13.39 -25.21 -14.21
CA GLY A 654 13.21 -26.21 -15.25
C GLY A 654 14.19 -26.06 -16.40
N ASN A 655 13.86 -26.70 -17.52
CA ASN A 655 14.62 -26.51 -18.75
C ASN A 655 14.43 -25.08 -19.30
N PRO A 656 15.51 -24.38 -19.69
CA PRO A 656 15.43 -23.03 -20.25
C PRO A 656 14.48 -22.87 -21.44
N SER A 657 14.18 -23.95 -22.17
CA SER A 657 13.27 -23.93 -23.32
C SER A 657 11.85 -23.49 -22.96
N TYR A 658 11.41 -23.68 -21.70
CA TYR A 658 10.11 -23.21 -21.20
C TYR A 658 9.94 -21.67 -21.28
N LEU A 659 11.05 -20.93 -21.35
CA LEU A 659 11.05 -19.46 -21.32
C LEU A 659 11.67 -18.85 -22.59
N THR A 660 11.71 -19.61 -23.70
CA THR A 660 12.30 -19.16 -24.97
C THR A 660 11.67 -17.86 -25.48
N ASP A 661 10.34 -17.75 -25.40
CA ASP A 661 9.59 -16.55 -25.83
C ASP A 661 9.75 -15.35 -24.90
N LYS A 662 10.35 -15.57 -23.72
CA LYS A 662 10.62 -14.55 -22.71
C LYS A 662 12.06 -14.02 -22.79
N ILE A 663 12.89 -14.55 -23.69
CA ILE A 663 14.25 -14.05 -23.87
C ILE A 663 14.20 -12.62 -24.40
N VAL A 664 14.84 -11.71 -23.68
CA VAL A 664 14.92 -10.30 -24.06
C VAL A 664 16.13 -10.12 -25.00
N LYS A 665 15.88 -9.52 -26.16
CA LYS A 665 16.89 -9.22 -27.18
C LYS A 665 17.61 -7.91 -26.89
N SER A 666 16.87 -6.89 -26.49
CA SER A 666 17.39 -5.56 -26.19
C SER A 666 16.46 -4.78 -25.27
N PHE A 667 16.98 -3.71 -24.67
CA PHE A 667 16.16 -2.75 -23.95
C PHE A 667 16.59 -1.32 -24.22
N SER A 668 15.73 -0.36 -23.91
CA SER A 668 16.07 1.06 -23.80
C SER A 668 15.47 1.64 -22.53
N ILE A 669 16.13 2.65 -21.96
CA ILE A 669 15.64 3.38 -20.77
C ILE A 669 15.48 4.84 -21.12
N ALA A 670 14.36 5.44 -20.70
CA ALA A 670 14.14 6.87 -20.84
C ALA A 670 13.21 7.41 -19.73
N PRO A 671 13.35 8.69 -19.34
CA PRO A 671 12.35 9.36 -18.53
C PRO A 671 11.07 9.60 -19.35
N ILE A 672 9.90 9.42 -18.73
CA ILE A 672 8.58 9.68 -19.31
C ILE A 672 7.85 10.75 -18.52
N GLY A 673 7.32 11.73 -19.25
CA GLY A 673 6.61 12.87 -18.67
C GLY A 673 7.53 13.79 -17.86
N GLY A 674 7.05 15.01 -17.58
CA GLY A 674 7.81 15.98 -16.79
C GLY A 674 9.05 16.52 -17.50
N ILE A 675 10.05 16.94 -16.70
CA ILE A 675 11.26 17.60 -17.16
C ILE A 675 12.36 16.55 -17.31
N SER A 676 12.75 16.20 -18.55
CA SER A 676 13.77 15.18 -18.81
C SER A 676 15.15 15.54 -18.27
N SER A 677 15.47 16.83 -18.14
CA SER A 677 16.75 17.35 -17.61
C SER A 677 16.95 17.14 -16.11
N LEU A 678 15.98 16.54 -15.40
CA LEU A 678 16.16 16.10 -14.01
C LEU A 678 17.08 14.87 -13.89
N TRP A 679 17.31 14.15 -14.99
CA TRP A 679 18.20 12.99 -15.03
C TRP A 679 19.44 13.26 -15.87
N ARG A 680 20.58 12.69 -15.50
CA ARG A 680 21.75 12.67 -16.39
C ARG A 680 21.44 11.80 -17.60
N ASN A 681 21.85 12.21 -18.78
CA ASN A 681 21.55 11.47 -20.01
C ASN A 681 22.29 10.13 -20.10
N GLU A 682 23.41 9.98 -19.38
CA GLU A 682 24.22 8.77 -19.30
C GLU A 682 23.84 7.89 -18.10
N TYR A 683 23.93 6.57 -18.27
CA TYR A 683 23.80 5.58 -17.21
C TYR A 683 24.71 4.37 -17.44
N ASP A 684 25.13 3.72 -16.36
CA ASP A 684 25.98 2.52 -16.45
C ASP A 684 25.14 1.25 -16.36
N VAL A 685 25.43 0.27 -17.20
CA VAL A 685 24.84 -1.08 -17.18
C VAL A 685 25.95 -2.09 -16.97
N THR A 686 25.78 -2.93 -15.95
CA THR A 686 26.64 -4.08 -15.70
C THR A 686 25.82 -5.35 -15.87
N PHE A 687 26.17 -6.16 -16.88
CA PHE A 687 25.56 -7.46 -17.11
C PHE A 687 26.34 -8.56 -16.38
N LYS A 688 25.60 -9.44 -15.71
CA LYS A 688 26.10 -10.61 -15.01
C LYS A 688 25.28 -11.85 -15.39
N VAL A 689 25.86 -13.03 -15.28
CA VAL A 689 25.16 -14.32 -15.42
C VAL A 689 24.86 -14.89 -14.04
N ILE A 690 23.62 -15.32 -13.82
CA ILE A 690 23.27 -16.18 -12.68
C ILE A 690 23.43 -17.63 -13.12
N ASN A 691 24.04 -18.46 -12.27
CA ASN A 691 24.13 -19.90 -12.52
C ASN A 691 22.72 -20.50 -12.59
N SER A 692 22.51 -21.46 -13.49
CA SER A 692 21.24 -22.18 -13.53
C SER A 692 20.99 -22.83 -12.16
N PRO A 693 19.77 -22.70 -11.61
CA PRO A 693 19.42 -23.40 -10.39
C PRO A 693 19.51 -24.92 -10.61
N PRO A 694 19.68 -25.72 -9.54
CA PRO A 694 19.56 -27.18 -9.65
C PRO A 694 18.23 -27.54 -10.33
N PRO A 695 18.26 -28.32 -11.43
CA PRO A 695 17.05 -28.58 -12.19
C PRO A 695 16.06 -29.39 -11.37
N VAL A 696 14.78 -29.00 -11.43
CA VAL A 696 13.66 -29.73 -10.85
C VAL A 696 12.75 -30.19 -11.97
N ASP A 697 12.20 -31.39 -11.79
CA ASP A 697 11.14 -31.87 -12.66
C ASP A 697 9.88 -31.01 -12.49
N ILE A 698 9.70 -30.08 -13.44
CA ILE A 698 8.59 -29.14 -13.50
C ILE A 698 7.24 -29.86 -13.53
N SER A 699 7.16 -31.10 -14.03
CA SER A 699 5.91 -31.88 -14.06
C SER A 699 5.39 -32.25 -12.67
N GLN A 700 6.27 -32.23 -11.65
CA GLN A 700 5.89 -32.44 -10.25
C GLN A 700 5.36 -31.16 -9.58
N LEU A 701 5.71 -29.99 -10.13
CA LEU A 701 5.31 -28.68 -9.60
C LEU A 701 4.01 -28.18 -10.22
N TYR A 702 3.81 -28.45 -11.50
CA TYR A 702 2.64 -28.06 -12.25
C TYR A 702 1.86 -29.30 -12.67
N ILE A 703 0.59 -29.36 -12.30
CA ILE A 703 -0.33 -30.34 -12.89
C ILE A 703 -0.55 -29.92 -14.35
N PHE A 704 0.24 -30.51 -15.25
CA PHE A 704 -0.04 -30.44 -16.68
C PHE A 704 -1.30 -31.25 -16.95
N ASP A 705 -2.24 -30.63 -17.66
CA ASP A 705 -3.48 -31.30 -18.00
C ASP A 705 -3.15 -32.40 -19.03
N GLY A 706 -3.37 -33.67 -18.68
CA GLY A 706 -2.99 -34.83 -19.51
C GLY A 706 -3.84 -34.96 -20.77
N ILE A 707 -3.38 -35.79 -21.71
CA ILE A 707 -4.18 -36.22 -22.87
C ILE A 707 -5.41 -36.95 -22.32
N ALA A 708 -6.60 -36.50 -22.72
CA ALA A 708 -7.85 -37.12 -22.33
C ALA A 708 -8.03 -38.46 -23.08
N ASP A 709 -8.32 -39.54 -22.36
CA ASP A 709 -8.79 -40.78 -22.97
C ASP A 709 -10.27 -40.60 -23.35
N LEU A 710 -10.52 -40.54 -24.66
CA LEU A 710 -11.83 -40.31 -25.23
C LEU A 710 -12.34 -41.53 -26.04
N THR A 711 -11.72 -42.69 -25.87
CA THR A 711 -12.03 -43.91 -26.65
C THR A 711 -13.50 -44.35 -26.58
N SER A 712 -14.18 -44.02 -25.48
CA SER A 712 -15.61 -44.31 -25.27
C SER A 712 -16.58 -43.27 -25.85
N TYR A 713 -16.09 -42.16 -26.41
CA TYR A 713 -16.92 -41.03 -26.85
C TYR A 713 -16.97 -40.92 -28.38
N ARG A 714 -18.14 -40.56 -28.90
CA ARG A 714 -18.28 -40.27 -30.34
C ARG A 714 -17.81 -38.85 -30.64
N ILE A 715 -16.77 -38.72 -31.45
CA ILE A 715 -16.22 -37.42 -31.87
C ILE A 715 -16.94 -36.94 -33.14
N THR A 716 -17.53 -35.75 -33.08
CA THR A 716 -18.21 -35.07 -34.19
C THR A 716 -17.69 -33.64 -34.36
N LYS A 717 -18.12 -32.95 -35.42
CA LYS A 717 -17.88 -31.51 -35.58
C LYS A 717 -19.16 -30.78 -35.19
N ALA A 718 -19.04 -29.77 -34.34
CA ALA A 718 -20.13 -28.85 -34.06
C ALA A 718 -20.42 -28.01 -35.31
N GLU A 719 -21.66 -27.54 -35.47
CA GLU A 719 -22.02 -26.56 -36.50
C GLU A 719 -21.30 -25.23 -36.24
N ARG A 720 -21.34 -24.78 -34.97
CA ARG A 720 -20.64 -23.60 -34.46
C ARG A 720 -20.58 -23.67 -32.93
N CYS A 721 -19.57 -23.07 -32.34
CA CYS A 721 -19.56 -22.78 -30.90
C CYS A 721 -19.42 -21.27 -30.68
N ASP A 722 -19.91 -20.76 -29.56
CA ASP A 722 -19.71 -19.37 -29.19
C ASP A 722 -18.63 -19.28 -28.12
N GLY A 723 -17.52 -18.62 -28.44
CA GLY A 723 -16.38 -18.52 -27.53
C GLY A 723 -15.22 -17.72 -28.09
N ASN A 724 -14.18 -17.56 -27.29
CA ASN A 724 -12.92 -16.97 -27.70
C ASN A 724 -11.73 -17.63 -27.01
N ILE A 725 -10.57 -17.63 -27.68
CA ILE A 725 -9.29 -17.86 -27.03
C ILE A 725 -8.71 -16.48 -26.70
N ASP A 726 -8.52 -16.19 -25.42
CA ASP A 726 -8.11 -14.86 -24.98
C ASP A 726 -6.59 -14.73 -24.89
N VAL A 727 -5.93 -15.77 -24.37
CA VAL A 727 -4.47 -15.78 -24.22
C VAL A 727 -3.91 -17.16 -24.54
N ILE A 728 -2.84 -17.19 -25.34
CA ILE A 728 -2.00 -18.37 -25.50
C ILE A 728 -0.58 -18.02 -25.06
N ASN A 729 0.06 -18.77 -24.16
CA ASN A 729 1.44 -18.53 -23.69
C ASN A 729 1.73 -17.07 -23.27
N GLY A 730 0.73 -16.36 -22.75
CA GLY A 730 0.83 -14.95 -22.39
C GLY A 730 0.56 -13.94 -23.53
N PHE A 731 0.30 -14.41 -24.76
CA PHE A 731 -0.10 -13.59 -25.91
C PHE A 731 -1.60 -13.31 -25.88
N SER A 732 -2.00 -12.07 -25.56
CA SER A 732 -3.40 -11.62 -25.68
C SER A 732 -3.79 -11.20 -27.11
N ALA A 733 -2.80 -10.86 -27.94
CA ALA A 733 -2.97 -10.73 -29.38
C ALA A 733 -2.39 -12.00 -30.01
N ILE A 734 -3.25 -12.95 -30.35
CA ILE A 734 -2.84 -14.27 -30.83
C ILE A 734 -2.10 -14.07 -32.17
N PRO A 735 -0.82 -14.49 -32.27
CA PRO A 735 -0.05 -14.35 -33.50
C PRO A 735 -0.61 -15.26 -34.60
N GLU A 736 -0.45 -14.86 -35.88
CA GLU A 736 -0.89 -15.67 -37.03
C GLU A 736 -0.23 -17.05 -37.10
N ARG A 737 0.98 -17.17 -36.54
CA ARG A 737 1.68 -18.44 -36.33
C ARG A 737 2.33 -18.43 -34.95
N LEU A 738 1.99 -19.42 -34.14
CA LEU A 738 2.61 -19.64 -32.83
C LEU A 738 3.74 -20.66 -32.95
N SER A 739 4.82 -20.48 -32.20
CA SER A 739 5.91 -21.45 -32.11
C SER A 739 6.19 -21.72 -30.63
N THR A 740 6.25 -22.99 -30.23
CA THR A 740 6.60 -23.39 -28.85
C THR A 740 7.46 -24.67 -28.88
N SER A 741 8.03 -25.05 -27.75
CA SER A 741 8.86 -26.26 -27.60
C SER A 741 8.45 -27.16 -26.44
N ARG A 742 7.92 -26.60 -25.34
CA ARG A 742 7.49 -27.39 -24.18
C ARG A 742 6.18 -26.95 -23.54
N LEU A 743 5.89 -25.66 -23.44
CA LEU A 743 4.65 -25.20 -22.79
C LEU A 743 3.62 -24.70 -23.80
N LEU A 744 2.38 -25.17 -23.65
CA LEU A 744 1.21 -24.58 -24.29
C LEU A 744 0.16 -24.27 -23.21
N SER A 745 0.11 -23.02 -22.78
CA SER A 745 -0.85 -22.44 -21.85
C SER A 745 -1.93 -21.72 -22.64
N VAL A 746 -3.20 -22.04 -22.42
CA VAL A 746 -4.32 -21.43 -23.14
C VAL A 746 -5.43 -21.08 -22.16
N ASN A 747 -6.03 -19.90 -22.29
CA ASN A 747 -7.23 -19.54 -21.55
C ASN A 747 -8.20 -18.73 -22.42
N GLY A 748 -9.48 -18.74 -22.03
CA GLY A 748 -10.54 -18.10 -22.78
C GLY A 748 -11.91 -18.39 -22.20
N TRP A 749 -12.93 -18.36 -23.05
CA TRP A 749 -14.29 -18.77 -22.71
C TRP A 749 -14.96 -19.50 -23.86
N LEU A 750 -15.84 -20.44 -23.55
CA LEU A 750 -16.54 -21.26 -24.55
C LEU A 750 -17.92 -21.68 -24.04
N THR A 751 -18.90 -21.65 -24.93
CA THR A 751 -20.30 -22.03 -24.70
C THR A 751 -20.81 -22.82 -25.90
N THR A 752 -21.84 -23.64 -25.69
CA THR A 752 -22.51 -24.36 -26.78
C THR A 752 -23.49 -23.45 -27.52
N SER A 753 -24.14 -22.52 -26.81
CA SER A 753 -24.95 -21.46 -27.39
C SER A 753 -25.06 -20.29 -26.42
N VAL A 754 -24.66 -19.10 -26.88
CA VAL A 754 -24.90 -17.85 -26.16
C VAL A 754 -26.40 -17.53 -26.12
N ASP A 755 -27.13 -17.78 -27.21
CA ASP A 755 -28.55 -17.47 -27.33
C ASP A 755 -29.43 -18.26 -26.34
N ASN A 756 -29.07 -19.51 -26.05
CA ASN A 756 -29.78 -20.33 -25.07
C ASN A 756 -29.11 -20.38 -23.69
N ALA A 757 -28.05 -19.60 -23.46
CA ALA A 757 -27.27 -19.60 -22.23
C ALA A 757 -26.71 -20.98 -21.82
N THR A 758 -26.38 -21.83 -22.80
CA THR A 758 -26.00 -23.23 -22.55
C THR A 758 -24.49 -23.38 -22.43
N LEU A 759 -24.06 -24.02 -21.34
CA LEU A 759 -22.66 -24.33 -21.08
C LEU A 759 -22.33 -25.77 -21.46
N PRO A 760 -21.11 -26.03 -21.96
CA PRO A 760 -20.63 -27.39 -22.14
C PRO A 760 -20.40 -28.07 -20.78
N GLU A 761 -20.53 -29.40 -20.74
CA GLU A 761 -20.17 -30.18 -19.55
C GLU A 761 -18.68 -30.09 -19.26
N GLU A 762 -17.87 -30.19 -20.33
CA GLU A 762 -16.40 -30.08 -20.28
C GLU A 762 -15.88 -29.38 -21.54
N VAL A 763 -14.75 -28.69 -21.40
CA VAL A 763 -14.03 -28.04 -22.50
C VAL A 763 -12.70 -28.75 -22.73
N PHE A 764 -12.35 -28.95 -24.00
CA PHE A 764 -11.09 -29.56 -24.41
C PHE A 764 -10.34 -28.64 -25.36
N MET A 765 -9.03 -28.62 -25.23
CA MET A 765 -8.13 -28.10 -26.26
C MET A 765 -7.81 -29.25 -27.22
N VAL A 766 -7.81 -28.96 -28.53
CA VAL A 766 -7.53 -29.97 -29.56
C VAL A 766 -6.28 -29.56 -30.32
N LEU A 767 -5.30 -30.45 -30.42
CA LEU A 767 -4.19 -30.34 -31.34
C LEU A 767 -4.39 -31.34 -32.48
N SER A 768 -4.64 -30.82 -33.67
CA SER A 768 -4.79 -31.61 -34.90
C SER A 768 -3.47 -31.63 -35.66
N ASP A 769 -2.94 -32.80 -35.97
CA ASP A 769 -1.77 -32.93 -36.85
C ASP A 769 -2.15 -32.79 -38.34
N HIS A 770 -1.13 -32.75 -39.21
CA HIS A 770 -1.30 -32.68 -40.67
C HIS A 770 -1.95 -33.93 -41.29
N LYS A 771 -2.03 -35.04 -40.55
CA LYS A 771 -2.68 -36.30 -40.96
C LYS A 771 -4.14 -36.36 -40.49
N GLY A 772 -4.62 -35.36 -39.77
CA GLY A 772 -5.98 -35.27 -39.24
C GLY A 772 -6.19 -36.03 -37.92
N SER A 773 -5.12 -36.49 -37.26
CA SER A 773 -5.20 -37.06 -35.92
C SER A 773 -5.38 -35.96 -34.88
N ASN A 774 -6.32 -36.16 -33.96
CA ASN A 774 -6.68 -35.18 -32.94
C ASN A 774 -6.24 -35.65 -31.56
N MET A 775 -5.43 -34.84 -30.88
CA MET A 775 -5.12 -35.01 -29.46
C MET A 775 -5.94 -34.04 -28.64
N PHE A 776 -6.64 -34.55 -27.63
CA PHE A 776 -7.52 -33.77 -26.78
C PHE A 776 -6.93 -33.63 -25.40
N PHE A 777 -7.03 -32.42 -24.87
CA PHE A 777 -6.56 -32.12 -23.53
C PHE A 777 -7.66 -31.43 -22.75
N LYS A 778 -7.98 -31.97 -21.58
CA LYS A 778 -9.08 -31.45 -20.76
C LYS A 778 -8.71 -30.09 -20.16
N ALA A 779 -9.51 -29.07 -20.39
CA ALA A 779 -9.32 -27.76 -19.78
C ALA A 779 -10.01 -27.69 -18.41
N ARG A 780 -9.45 -26.89 -17.50
CA ARG A 780 -10.07 -26.60 -16.22
C ARG A 780 -11.08 -25.47 -16.38
N SER A 781 -12.25 -25.62 -15.77
CA SER A 781 -13.26 -24.56 -15.75
C SER A 781 -12.78 -23.35 -14.94
N THR A 782 -13.00 -22.16 -15.47
CA THR A 782 -12.75 -20.89 -14.81
C THR A 782 -14.00 -20.01 -14.87
N LEU A 783 -14.08 -19.01 -14.00
CA LEU A 783 -15.19 -18.05 -14.04
C LEU A 783 -14.88 -16.95 -15.06
N ARG A 784 -15.88 -16.62 -15.89
CA ARG A 784 -15.88 -15.51 -16.85
C ARG A 784 -17.16 -14.69 -16.82
N PRO A 785 -17.48 -14.01 -15.70
CA PRO A 785 -18.73 -13.27 -15.60
C PRO A 785 -18.79 -12.00 -16.49
N ASP A 786 -17.69 -11.57 -17.10
CA ASP A 786 -17.70 -10.57 -18.19
C ASP A 786 -18.48 -11.06 -19.42
N VAL A 787 -18.42 -12.37 -19.71
CA VAL A 787 -19.12 -12.99 -20.83
C VAL A 787 -20.62 -13.03 -20.56
N GLY A 788 -21.04 -13.53 -19.39
CA GLY A 788 -22.45 -13.55 -19.02
C GLY A 788 -23.07 -12.17 -18.97
N MET A 789 -22.29 -11.15 -18.61
CA MET A 789 -22.74 -9.78 -18.67
C MET A 789 -22.84 -9.22 -20.09
N HIS A 790 -21.85 -9.49 -20.95
CA HIS A 790 -21.88 -9.02 -22.34
C HIS A 790 -23.14 -9.47 -23.08
N PHE A 791 -23.61 -10.69 -22.78
CA PHE A 791 -24.82 -11.28 -23.35
C PHE A 791 -26.06 -11.20 -22.45
N ASN A 792 -25.97 -10.53 -21.30
CA ASN A 792 -27.05 -10.37 -20.31
C ASN A 792 -27.67 -11.70 -19.82
N LYS A 793 -26.83 -12.72 -19.59
CA LYS A 793 -27.16 -14.10 -19.19
C LYS A 793 -26.21 -14.61 -18.10
N PRO A 794 -26.59 -14.58 -16.80
CA PRO A 794 -25.74 -14.97 -15.68
C PRO A 794 -25.24 -16.41 -15.71
N GLU A 795 -25.97 -17.30 -16.38
CA GLU A 795 -25.62 -18.71 -16.56
C GLU A 795 -24.25 -18.86 -17.25
N LEU A 796 -23.92 -17.93 -18.16
CA LEU A 796 -22.67 -17.93 -18.90
C LEU A 796 -21.45 -17.50 -18.07
N ASN A 797 -21.62 -17.17 -16.78
CA ASN A 797 -20.51 -16.80 -15.90
C ASN A 797 -19.51 -17.95 -15.68
N LYS A 798 -19.90 -19.20 -15.92
CA LYS A 798 -19.02 -20.39 -15.82
C LYS A 798 -18.48 -20.86 -17.18
N SER A 799 -18.57 -20.02 -18.21
CA SER A 799 -18.06 -20.33 -19.56
C SER A 799 -16.54 -20.32 -19.69
N GLY A 800 -15.81 -19.92 -18.65
CA GLY A 800 -14.36 -19.81 -18.71
C GLY A 800 -13.64 -21.15 -18.75
N TYR A 801 -12.50 -21.17 -19.42
CA TYR A 801 -11.57 -22.29 -19.36
C TYR A 801 -10.11 -21.82 -19.28
N ALA A 802 -9.26 -22.66 -18.70
CA ALA A 802 -7.80 -22.51 -18.72
C ALA A 802 -7.12 -23.88 -18.74
N ALA A 803 -6.06 -24.03 -19.52
CA ALA A 803 -5.36 -25.28 -19.67
C ALA A 803 -3.86 -25.05 -19.88
N ASN A 804 -3.02 -25.90 -19.28
CA ASN A 804 -1.57 -25.85 -19.41
C ASN A 804 -1.04 -27.23 -19.78
N PHE A 805 -0.36 -27.33 -20.93
CA PHE A 805 0.14 -28.60 -21.46
C PHE A 805 1.66 -28.59 -21.59
N ASP A 806 2.27 -29.71 -21.23
CA ASP A 806 3.60 -30.04 -21.69
C ASP A 806 3.50 -30.70 -23.07
N VAL A 807 3.97 -29.99 -24.09
CA VAL A 807 3.97 -30.44 -25.50
C VAL A 807 5.34 -30.95 -25.94
N SER A 808 6.27 -31.17 -25.01
CA SER A 808 7.64 -31.62 -25.30
C SER A 808 7.74 -32.95 -26.05
N VAL A 809 6.71 -33.81 -25.91
CA VAL A 809 6.61 -35.10 -26.60
C VAL A 809 6.13 -34.98 -28.05
N LEU A 810 5.72 -33.79 -28.47
CA LEU A 810 5.17 -33.53 -29.80
C LEU A 810 6.22 -32.87 -30.71
N ASP A 811 6.07 -33.06 -32.02
CA ASP A 811 6.99 -32.50 -33.02
C ASP A 811 6.26 -32.22 -34.34
N GLY A 812 6.46 -31.03 -34.89
CA GLY A 812 5.92 -30.61 -36.18
C GLY A 812 4.83 -29.54 -36.09
N GLN A 813 4.06 -29.41 -37.17
CA GLN A 813 2.99 -28.42 -37.29
C GLN A 813 1.65 -29.02 -36.87
N TYR A 814 0.95 -28.28 -36.00
CA TYR A 814 -0.36 -28.62 -35.47
C TYR A 814 -1.32 -27.45 -35.66
N ILE A 815 -2.62 -27.74 -35.61
CA ILE A 815 -3.67 -26.74 -35.51
C ILE A 815 -4.27 -26.85 -34.11
N LEU A 816 -4.19 -25.76 -33.36
CA LEU A 816 -4.86 -25.61 -32.08
C LEU A 816 -6.31 -25.17 -32.28
N GLY A 817 -7.23 -25.94 -31.70
CA GLY A 817 -8.66 -25.66 -31.67
C GLY A 817 -9.28 -25.95 -30.30
N LEU A 818 -10.60 -25.83 -30.23
CA LEU A 818 -11.41 -26.12 -29.04
C LEU A 818 -12.43 -27.21 -29.35
N ALA A 819 -12.81 -27.97 -28.34
CA ALA A 819 -13.92 -28.91 -28.38
C ALA A 819 -14.73 -28.86 -27.09
N VAL A 820 -15.99 -29.29 -27.17
CA VAL A 820 -16.91 -29.35 -26.04
C VAL A 820 -17.44 -30.77 -25.87
N LYS A 821 -17.72 -31.16 -24.62
CA LYS A 821 -18.52 -32.36 -24.33
C LYS A 821 -19.96 -31.97 -24.07
N GLN A 822 -20.86 -32.71 -24.72
CA GLN A 822 -22.30 -32.61 -24.50
C GLN A 822 -22.90 -34.02 -24.53
N SER A 823 -23.37 -34.51 -23.38
CA SER A 823 -23.84 -35.88 -23.21
C SER A 823 -22.75 -36.92 -23.58
N GLU A 824 -23.04 -37.91 -24.44
CA GLU A 824 -22.10 -38.97 -24.84
C GLU A 824 -21.25 -38.61 -26.08
N LYS A 825 -21.17 -37.32 -26.45
CA LYS A 825 -20.44 -36.87 -27.65
C LYS A 825 -19.45 -35.76 -27.33
N ILE A 826 -18.39 -35.70 -28.14
CA ILE A 826 -17.40 -34.63 -28.13
C ILE A 826 -17.42 -33.93 -29.47
N GLU A 827 -17.63 -32.63 -29.46
CA GLU A 827 -17.82 -31.84 -30.67
C GLU A 827 -16.68 -30.84 -30.85
N ILE A 828 -15.96 -30.96 -31.96
CA ILE A 828 -14.88 -30.03 -32.31
C ILE A 828 -15.49 -28.75 -32.88
N CYS A 829 -15.10 -27.61 -32.32
CA CYS A 829 -15.55 -26.28 -32.75
C CYS A 829 -14.79 -25.83 -34.01
N PRO A 830 -15.45 -25.70 -35.17
CA PRO A 830 -14.78 -25.52 -36.46
C PRO A 830 -14.08 -24.16 -36.65
N GLN A 831 -14.42 -23.15 -35.85
CA GLN A 831 -13.95 -21.76 -36.01
C GLN A 831 -12.57 -21.49 -35.40
N PHE A 832 -12.09 -22.32 -34.47
CA PHE A 832 -10.78 -22.11 -33.82
C PHE A 832 -9.72 -22.94 -34.53
N LYS A 833 -8.89 -22.27 -35.35
CA LYS A 833 -7.81 -22.90 -36.11
C LYS A 833 -6.55 -22.04 -36.02
N ILE A 834 -5.77 -22.21 -34.97
CA ILE A 834 -4.54 -21.45 -34.74
C ILE A 834 -3.36 -22.34 -35.12
N PRO A 835 -2.54 -21.97 -36.14
CA PRO A 835 -1.36 -22.73 -36.48
C PRO A 835 -0.32 -22.65 -35.35
N VAL A 836 0.12 -23.82 -34.87
CA VAL A 836 1.15 -23.96 -33.85
C VAL A 836 2.27 -24.86 -34.36
N THR A 837 3.49 -24.33 -34.40
CA THR A 837 4.70 -25.11 -34.65
C THR A 837 5.27 -25.57 -33.31
N ILE A 838 5.32 -26.88 -33.10
CA ILE A 838 5.95 -27.47 -31.92
C ILE A 838 7.32 -27.97 -32.34
N ASN A 839 8.36 -27.34 -31.81
CA ASN A 839 9.74 -27.68 -32.14
C ASN A 839 10.22 -28.80 -31.24
N LYS A 840 10.70 -29.89 -31.86
CA LYS A 840 11.33 -30.99 -31.13
C LYS A 840 12.36 -30.49 -30.14
N VAL A 841 12.19 -30.86 -28.89
CA VAL A 841 13.25 -30.72 -27.90
C VAL A 841 14.23 -31.86 -28.13
N ALA A 842 15.49 -31.54 -28.45
CA ALA A 842 16.53 -32.55 -28.56
C ALA A 842 16.60 -33.33 -27.23
N PRO A 843 16.51 -34.68 -27.24
CA PRO A 843 16.86 -35.45 -26.07
C PRO A 843 18.36 -35.26 -25.86
N ASN A 844 18.74 -34.58 -24.77
CA ASN A 844 20.09 -34.29 -24.28
C ASN A 844 20.47 -32.79 -24.28
N ALA A 845 20.10 -32.13 -23.19
CA ALA A 845 21.04 -31.32 -22.42
C ALA A 845 20.81 -31.64 -20.93
N GLU A 846 20.70 -32.93 -20.61
CA GLU A 846 21.01 -33.46 -19.29
C GLU A 846 22.51 -33.78 -19.31
N ASN A 847 23.32 -32.78 -18.99
CA ASN A 847 24.68 -32.89 -18.47
C ASN A 847 25.17 -31.51 -18.03
#